data_AF-A0A7V7XKK0-F1
#
_entry.id   AF-A0A7V7XKK0-F1
#
_cell.length_a   1.000
_cell.length_b   1.000
_cell.length_c   1.000
_cell.angle_alpha   90.00
_cell.angle_beta   90.00
_cell.angle_gamma   90.00
#
_symmetry.space_group_name_H-M   'P 1'
#
loop_
_entity.id
_entity.type
_entity.pdbx_description
1 polymer ?
#
loop_
_entity_poly.entity_id
_entity_poly.type
_entity_poly.pdbx_seq_one_letter_code
_entity_poly.pdbx_strand_id
1 'polypeptide(L)'
;MSDSSFDALMQELLQMFAVEAADHLQTLTQTLLKLERQPQGDERQELLNAAFRAAHSLKGSARAVELMDIEGIAHDAETILSAARGGKLEFTPDIVDVLLSATDVIQNLVDRREVSKEQIQQVRQRLKNVVQPPESREEEKTTRLTVSVSAPVDNKLDALMKELVQMFAIEAADHLKTLNQTLLALEKQPDSSERQDFLNAAFRAAHSLKGSARAVELSDIERVAHEAETVLSAARAGTLNFSPETVDVLLHATDVIQNLVDGGDLSPEQLQEAVQRLKTVGEKKVDPPASTPPAPLKAALPPAEVTKPLTEPVKAAPKKPVVKPSSLSTGVSEETIRVSVEKLDDLMAQAGELIVSKISADERHSELRDLRALMGRWEKVWTETSDLQRRLDHLSREDDRAEWSEVLQFLTMSQRYFTESVERIRALDKAMNADNMRLTLVSGAIQEEIRRVRMLPFETHVSMMQRVVRDVARQSNKNAQLVIHGADVELDKKVLELLKDPLVHLLRNSVDHGIELPEERVAKGKPEAGTITVAVSQRGGNVHITVADDGKGIDPNGIRRSAVKKGLMTQAESENLSDEEAQLLIFNAGFSTKEEVTAFSGRGVGMDVVKSQIEELQGRINLRSTLERGTEFHLILPISLATIRGLIIRIGLDRYAVPLHSVEKIITIMPQKIYRVEGNTMFDYDDEPMMVLHMSDVLERPRDELREDRLPAIVVAGGERRMAFLVDDFVSEQEMVVKPLGKQLHRVRNVAGATLLGTGQPIVILNITDMIKSAMGGRVTRKPIVIERKPEEEKEAPPPRILVVDDSITTRTLERNILMGAGYQVMTANDGVEALALLETEPFDLVVADIEMPRINGFELVEWIRQSQVYGQIPVVLVTSLESKEHRERGLKVGADAYIVKSGFEQAHLLDVIKQYLSWEAPKKKK
;
A
#
# COMPACT_ATOMS: atom_id res chain seq x y z
N MET A 1 49.90 8.27 -2.01
CA MET A 1 49.56 7.36 -3.13
C MET A 1 50.70 7.47 -4.12
N SER A 2 51.26 6.35 -4.59
CA SER A 2 52.40 6.32 -5.51
C SER A 2 52.02 6.90 -6.88
N ASP A 3 52.95 7.62 -7.54
CA ASP A 3 52.79 8.19 -8.91
C ASP A 3 52.16 7.21 -9.91
N SER A 4 52.46 5.91 -9.79
CA SER A 4 51.89 4.84 -10.62
C SER A 4 50.35 4.76 -10.61
N SER A 5 49.67 5.17 -9.54
CA SER A 5 48.21 5.13 -9.46
C SER A 5 47.55 6.33 -10.14
N PHE A 6 48.24 7.47 -10.18
CA PHE A 6 47.77 8.67 -10.86
C PHE A 6 47.94 8.53 -12.37
N ASP A 7 49.07 7.97 -12.81
CA ASP A 7 49.33 7.68 -14.23
C ASP A 7 48.33 6.65 -14.80
N ALA A 8 47.96 5.63 -14.02
CA ALA A 8 46.96 4.65 -14.44
C ALA A 8 45.57 5.27 -14.61
N LEU A 9 45.14 6.11 -13.65
CA LEU A 9 43.87 6.84 -13.72
C LEU A 9 43.85 7.83 -14.90
N MET A 10 44.96 8.52 -15.13
CA MET A 10 45.09 9.46 -16.26
C MET A 10 45.03 8.72 -17.61
N GLN A 11 45.65 7.54 -17.72
CA GLN A 11 45.51 6.72 -18.93
C GLN A 11 44.07 6.23 -19.15
N GLU A 12 43.36 5.87 -18.10
CA GLU A 12 41.95 5.44 -18.17
C GLU A 12 41.04 6.60 -18.61
N LEU A 13 41.22 7.79 -18.05
CA LEU A 13 40.51 9.01 -18.46
C LEU A 13 40.77 9.38 -19.92
N LEU A 14 42.03 9.29 -20.38
CA LEU A 14 42.39 9.53 -21.78
C LEU A 14 41.80 8.47 -22.73
N GLN A 15 41.64 7.23 -22.27
CA GLN A 15 41.04 6.16 -23.07
C GLN A 15 39.53 6.33 -23.19
N MET A 16 38.84 6.70 -22.10
CA MET A 16 37.41 7.04 -22.14
C MET A 16 37.14 8.26 -23.02
N PHE A 17 37.97 9.30 -22.90
CA PHE A 17 37.90 10.46 -23.78
C PHE A 17 38.06 10.09 -25.25
N ALA A 18 39.01 9.20 -25.60
CA ALA A 18 39.23 8.82 -27.00
C ALA A 18 38.01 8.11 -27.62
N VAL A 19 37.29 7.30 -26.85
CA VAL A 19 36.06 6.63 -27.30
C VAL A 19 34.93 7.65 -27.50
N GLU A 20 34.71 8.53 -26.53
CA GLU A 20 33.68 9.57 -26.61
C GLU A 20 33.96 10.58 -27.74
N ALA A 21 35.23 10.98 -27.90
CA ALA A 21 35.66 11.87 -28.96
C ALA A 21 35.43 11.27 -30.35
N ALA A 22 35.65 9.96 -30.53
CA ALA A 22 35.40 9.28 -31.80
C ALA A 22 33.91 9.36 -32.22
N ASP A 23 32.99 9.13 -31.28
CA ASP A 23 31.55 9.21 -31.54
C ASP A 23 31.11 10.63 -31.92
N HIS A 24 31.65 11.65 -31.22
CA HIS A 24 31.38 13.05 -31.53
C HIS A 24 31.98 13.48 -32.87
N LEU A 25 33.22 13.09 -33.18
CA LEU A 25 33.88 13.38 -34.47
C LEU A 25 33.15 12.70 -35.63
N GLN A 26 32.68 11.46 -35.45
CA GLN A 26 31.88 10.76 -36.45
C GLN A 26 30.55 11.48 -36.71
N THR A 27 29.85 11.88 -35.63
CA THR A 27 28.60 12.65 -35.73
C THR A 27 28.82 14.00 -36.41
N LEU A 28 29.89 14.71 -36.05
CA LEU A 28 30.26 15.99 -36.63
C LEU A 28 30.55 15.83 -38.13
N THR A 29 31.33 14.83 -38.52
CA THR A 29 31.66 14.53 -39.94
C THR A 29 30.40 14.24 -40.75
N GLN A 30 29.54 13.34 -40.26
CA GLN A 30 28.33 12.96 -40.98
C GLN A 30 27.34 14.12 -41.13
N THR A 31 27.22 14.97 -40.12
CA THR A 31 26.32 16.13 -40.15
C THR A 31 26.86 17.23 -41.06
N LEU A 32 28.17 17.49 -41.03
CA LEU A 32 28.83 18.43 -41.93
C LEU A 32 28.71 18.02 -43.40
N LEU A 33 28.93 16.74 -43.74
CA LEU A 33 28.75 16.21 -45.10
C LEU A 33 27.29 16.30 -45.58
N LYS A 34 26.32 16.16 -44.67
CA LYS A 34 24.90 16.37 -45.01
C LYS A 34 24.59 17.86 -45.23
N LEU A 35 25.20 18.76 -44.45
CA LEU A 35 25.07 20.20 -44.62
C LEU A 35 25.71 20.70 -45.92
N GLU A 36 26.76 20.04 -46.41
CA GLU A 36 27.41 20.34 -47.69
C GLU A 36 26.43 20.27 -48.88
N ARG A 37 25.44 19.36 -48.80
CA ARG A 37 24.40 19.17 -49.83
C ARG A 37 23.33 20.26 -49.83
N GLN A 38 23.49 21.31 -49.02
CA GLN A 38 22.58 22.45 -48.88
C GLN A 38 21.10 22.08 -48.64
N PRO A 39 20.79 21.28 -47.60
CA PRO A 39 19.41 21.02 -47.20
C PRO A 39 18.71 22.34 -46.83
N GLN A 40 17.39 22.39 -46.99
CA GLN A 40 16.57 23.60 -46.80
C GLN A 40 15.58 23.42 -45.65
N GLY A 41 15.15 24.53 -45.05
CA GLY A 41 14.15 24.54 -43.98
C GLY A 41 14.61 23.84 -42.70
N ASP A 42 13.70 23.10 -42.06
CA ASP A 42 13.89 22.49 -40.74
C ASP A 42 15.05 21.48 -40.70
N GLU A 43 15.27 20.72 -41.78
CA GLU A 43 16.35 19.73 -41.89
C GLU A 43 17.74 20.38 -41.78
N ARG A 44 17.92 21.58 -42.38
CA ARG A 44 19.18 22.35 -42.25
C ARG A 44 19.43 22.74 -40.80
N GLN A 45 18.40 23.19 -40.10
CA GLN A 45 18.51 23.65 -38.72
C GLN A 45 18.77 22.48 -37.77
N GLU A 46 18.16 21.32 -37.99
CA GLU A 46 18.43 20.09 -37.24
C GLU A 46 19.87 19.63 -37.41
N LEU A 47 20.40 19.64 -38.63
CA LEU A 47 21.78 19.27 -38.91
C LEU A 47 22.79 20.25 -38.27
N LEU A 48 22.54 21.56 -38.33
CA LEU A 48 23.35 22.57 -37.64
C LEU A 48 23.31 22.40 -36.11
N ASN A 49 22.15 22.08 -35.54
CA ASN A 49 21.99 21.78 -34.12
C ASN A 49 22.76 20.51 -33.70
N ALA A 50 22.71 19.46 -34.53
CA ALA A 50 23.45 18.23 -34.28
C ALA A 50 24.97 18.45 -34.35
N ALA A 51 25.45 19.17 -35.37
CA ALA A 51 26.87 19.53 -35.48
C ALA A 51 27.34 20.40 -34.30
N PHE A 52 26.55 21.41 -33.90
CA PHE A 52 26.86 22.26 -32.74
C PHE A 52 26.97 21.45 -31.45
N ARG A 53 26.03 20.54 -31.17
CA ARG A 53 26.06 19.68 -29.98
C ARG A 53 27.30 18.79 -29.95
N ALA A 54 27.69 18.21 -31.08
CA ALA A 54 28.88 17.39 -31.19
C ALA A 54 30.15 18.21 -30.90
N ALA A 55 30.29 19.41 -31.46
CA ALA A 55 31.43 20.30 -31.19
C ALA A 55 31.46 20.77 -29.72
N HIS A 56 30.31 21.10 -29.13
CA HIS A 56 30.20 21.53 -27.73
C HIS A 56 30.58 20.43 -26.73
N SER A 57 30.13 19.20 -27.00
CA SER A 57 30.43 18.03 -26.16
C SER A 57 31.91 17.64 -26.27
N LEU A 58 32.50 17.75 -27.48
CA LEU A 58 33.93 17.52 -27.71
C LEU A 58 34.82 18.57 -27.00
N LYS A 59 34.38 19.83 -26.95
CA LYS A 59 35.06 20.88 -26.16
C LYS A 59 35.01 20.58 -24.65
N GLY A 60 33.83 20.18 -24.15
CA GLY A 60 33.64 19.86 -22.72
C GLY A 60 34.47 18.66 -22.26
N SER A 61 34.44 17.57 -23.02
CA SER A 61 35.21 16.35 -22.76
C SER A 61 36.73 16.61 -22.84
N ALA A 62 37.21 17.37 -23.83
CA ALA A 62 38.63 17.72 -23.94
C ALA A 62 39.14 18.58 -22.77
N ARG A 63 38.29 19.49 -22.27
CA ARG A 63 38.61 20.34 -21.10
C ARG A 63 38.68 19.52 -19.80
N ALA A 64 37.85 18.50 -19.66
CA ALA A 64 37.83 17.62 -18.49
C ALA A 64 39.12 16.78 -18.36
N VAL A 65 39.80 16.50 -19.47
CA VAL A 65 41.08 15.76 -19.51
C VAL A 65 42.29 16.65 -19.85
N GLU A 66 42.15 17.97 -19.75
CA GLU A 66 43.21 18.98 -19.96
C GLU A 66 43.88 18.97 -21.36
N LEU A 67 43.19 18.50 -22.40
CA LEU A 67 43.67 18.50 -23.78
C LEU A 67 43.39 19.84 -24.48
N MET A 68 44.17 20.86 -24.12
CA MET A 68 44.00 22.27 -24.53
C MET A 68 43.99 22.49 -26.05
N ASP A 69 44.77 21.70 -26.81
CA ASP A 69 44.82 21.83 -28.27
C ASP A 69 43.51 21.39 -28.94
N ILE A 70 42.89 20.31 -28.42
CA ILE A 70 41.59 19.81 -28.90
C ILE A 70 40.47 20.76 -28.46
N GLU A 71 40.49 21.21 -27.19
CA GLU A 71 39.55 22.22 -26.68
C GLU A 71 39.55 23.47 -27.56
N GLY A 72 40.75 23.96 -27.91
CA GLY A 72 40.92 25.16 -28.72
C GLY A 72 40.33 25.05 -30.13
N ILE A 73 40.50 23.91 -30.80
CA ILE A 73 39.92 23.67 -32.14
C ILE A 73 38.40 23.48 -32.04
N ALA A 74 37.92 22.70 -31.07
CA ALA A 74 36.49 22.44 -30.87
C ALA A 74 35.71 23.72 -30.54
N HIS A 75 36.28 24.60 -29.72
CA HIS A 75 35.72 25.93 -29.42
C HIS A 75 35.60 26.83 -30.66
N ASP A 76 36.62 26.86 -31.51
CA ASP A 76 36.62 27.67 -32.72
C ASP A 76 35.59 27.13 -33.74
N ALA A 77 35.44 25.80 -33.84
CA ALA A 77 34.40 25.15 -34.65
C ALA A 77 32.97 25.39 -34.11
N GLU A 78 32.78 25.30 -32.79
CA GLU A 78 31.51 25.59 -32.11
C GLU A 78 31.06 27.03 -32.36
N THR A 79 32.00 27.99 -32.38
CA THR A 79 31.71 29.40 -32.63
C THR A 79 31.12 29.63 -34.02
N ILE A 80 31.68 28.99 -35.06
CA ILE A 80 31.17 29.04 -36.44
C ILE A 80 29.78 28.42 -36.53
N LEU A 81 29.59 27.24 -35.93
CA LEU A 81 28.31 26.53 -35.94
C LEU A 81 27.22 27.29 -35.17
N SER A 82 27.59 27.97 -34.09
CA SER A 82 26.69 28.86 -33.34
C SER A 82 26.25 30.07 -34.18
N ALA A 83 27.18 30.70 -34.90
CA ALA A 83 26.87 31.81 -35.79
C ALA A 83 25.97 31.38 -36.97
N ALA A 84 26.23 30.21 -37.54
CA ALA A 84 25.43 29.61 -38.60
C ALA A 84 24.00 29.26 -38.12
N ARG A 85 23.88 28.62 -36.95
CA ARG A 85 22.60 28.29 -36.32
C ARG A 85 21.76 29.53 -36.01
N GLY A 86 22.42 30.60 -35.57
CA GLY A 86 21.78 31.88 -35.24
C GLY A 86 21.47 32.76 -36.45
N GLY A 87 21.71 32.28 -37.69
CA GLY A 87 21.48 33.04 -38.92
C GLY A 87 22.42 34.23 -39.11
N LYS A 88 23.50 34.33 -38.32
CA LYS A 88 24.48 35.42 -38.36
C LYS A 88 25.62 35.18 -39.36
N LEU A 89 25.76 33.94 -39.84
CA LEU A 89 26.75 33.52 -40.81
C LEU A 89 26.06 32.67 -41.88
N GLU A 90 26.28 32.99 -43.15
CA GLU A 90 25.82 32.14 -44.25
C GLU A 90 26.69 30.88 -44.30
N PHE A 91 26.09 29.72 -44.03
CA PHE A 91 26.81 28.45 -44.00
C PHE A 91 27.06 27.92 -45.43
N THR A 92 28.27 28.10 -45.94
CA THR A 92 28.70 27.74 -47.31
C THR A 92 29.50 26.43 -47.33
N PRO A 93 29.65 25.76 -48.49
CA PRO A 93 30.51 24.59 -48.65
C PRO A 93 31.97 24.83 -48.20
N ASP A 94 32.51 26.03 -48.45
CA ASP A 94 33.88 26.38 -48.01
C ASP A 94 34.02 26.33 -46.48
N ILE A 95 32.95 26.66 -45.74
CA ILE A 95 32.92 26.56 -44.27
C ILE A 95 32.88 25.11 -43.82
N VAL A 96 32.16 24.25 -44.56
CA VAL A 96 32.14 22.80 -44.32
C VAL A 96 33.54 22.22 -44.47
N ASP A 97 34.28 22.58 -45.51
CA ASP A 97 35.65 22.12 -45.74
C ASP A 97 36.61 22.53 -44.61
N VAL A 98 36.47 23.76 -44.10
CA VAL A 98 37.28 24.24 -42.97
C VAL A 98 36.94 23.47 -41.68
N LEU A 99 35.67 23.16 -41.44
CA LEU A 99 35.23 22.38 -40.27
C LEU A 99 35.61 20.90 -40.37
N LEU A 100 35.58 20.29 -41.57
CA LEU A 100 36.06 18.93 -41.80
C LEU A 100 37.57 18.84 -41.58
N SER A 101 38.34 19.80 -42.11
CA SER A 101 39.78 19.89 -41.85
C SER A 101 40.12 20.05 -40.37
N ALA A 102 39.26 20.71 -39.58
CA ALA A 102 39.40 20.80 -38.14
C ALA A 102 39.10 19.47 -37.43
N THR A 103 38.08 18.76 -37.90
CA THR A 103 37.70 17.42 -37.41
C THR A 103 38.84 16.42 -37.64
N ASP A 104 39.49 16.46 -38.81
CA ASP A 104 40.63 15.60 -39.13
C ASP A 104 41.84 15.86 -38.21
N VAL A 105 42.13 17.13 -37.90
CA VAL A 105 43.22 17.46 -36.98
C VAL A 105 42.91 16.98 -35.57
N ILE A 106 41.66 17.14 -35.10
CA ILE A 106 41.26 16.60 -33.80
C ILE A 106 41.35 15.07 -33.79
N GLN A 107 40.90 14.39 -34.84
CA GLN A 107 41.00 12.93 -34.94
C GLN A 107 42.46 12.45 -34.88
N ASN A 108 43.37 13.12 -35.57
CA ASN A 108 44.80 12.77 -35.52
C ASN A 108 45.41 13.00 -34.13
N LEU A 109 44.96 14.03 -33.39
CA LEU A 109 45.37 14.28 -32.00
C LEU A 109 44.83 13.21 -31.04
N VAL A 110 43.57 12.79 -31.22
CA VAL A 110 42.93 11.71 -30.44
C VAL A 110 43.63 10.37 -30.70
N ASP A 111 43.96 10.08 -31.97
CA ASP A 111 44.68 8.86 -32.38
C ASP A 111 46.18 8.86 -32.00
N ARG A 112 46.65 9.90 -31.29
CA ARG A 112 48.07 10.10 -30.89
C ARG A 112 49.05 10.07 -32.05
N ARG A 113 48.63 10.55 -33.24
CA ARG A 113 49.52 10.71 -34.39
C ARG A 113 50.34 12.01 -34.27
N GLU A 114 51.49 12.07 -34.93
CA GLU A 114 52.28 13.30 -34.96
C GLU A 114 51.54 14.41 -35.72
N VAL A 115 51.07 15.42 -34.99
CA VAL A 115 50.51 16.67 -35.53
C VAL A 115 51.41 17.80 -35.08
N SER A 116 51.94 18.59 -36.02
CA SER A 116 52.83 19.70 -35.68
C SER A 116 52.03 20.87 -35.08
N LYS A 117 52.68 21.66 -34.22
CA LYS A 117 52.05 22.87 -33.64
C LYS A 117 51.65 23.88 -34.73
N GLU A 118 52.40 23.92 -35.83
CA GLU A 118 52.07 24.74 -37.00
C GLU A 118 50.75 24.28 -37.65
N GLN A 119 50.48 22.97 -37.73
CA GLN A 119 49.22 22.45 -38.29
C GLN A 119 48.01 22.83 -37.42
N ILE A 120 48.14 22.72 -36.09
CA ILE A 120 47.09 23.14 -35.13
C ILE A 120 46.82 24.65 -35.27
N GLN A 121 47.89 25.46 -35.33
CA GLN A 121 47.75 26.91 -35.47
C GLN A 121 47.15 27.33 -36.82
N GLN A 122 47.52 26.66 -37.92
CA GLN A 122 46.96 26.91 -39.25
C GLN A 122 45.45 26.64 -39.31
N VAL A 123 45.00 25.50 -38.77
CA VAL A 123 43.57 25.16 -38.74
C VAL A 123 42.78 26.14 -37.87
N ARG A 124 43.29 26.49 -36.69
CA ARG A 124 42.64 27.49 -35.82
C ARG A 124 42.57 28.87 -36.46
N GLN A 125 43.59 29.27 -37.22
CA GLN A 125 43.55 30.53 -37.96
C GLN A 125 42.51 30.50 -39.08
N ARG A 126 42.41 29.38 -39.82
CA ARG A 126 41.38 29.19 -40.85
C ARG A 126 39.97 29.27 -40.25
N LEU A 127 39.72 28.64 -39.10
CA LEU A 127 38.43 28.72 -38.39
C LEU A 127 38.11 30.17 -37.97
N LYS A 128 39.08 30.90 -37.41
CA LYS A 128 38.85 32.29 -36.98
C LYS A 128 38.57 33.25 -38.13
N ASN A 129 39.16 33.01 -39.30
CA ASN A 129 38.93 33.82 -40.49
C ASN A 129 37.49 33.66 -41.06
N VAL A 130 36.75 32.61 -40.70
CA VAL A 130 35.35 32.40 -41.14
C VAL A 130 34.37 33.34 -40.46
N VAL A 131 34.63 33.75 -39.21
CA VAL A 131 33.70 34.55 -38.40
C VAL A 131 33.84 36.07 -38.66
N GLN A 132 34.84 36.49 -39.43
CA GLN A 132 35.07 37.91 -39.79
C GLN A 132 34.71 38.16 -41.27
N PRO A 133 33.72 39.02 -41.59
CA PRO A 133 33.48 39.44 -42.97
C PRO A 133 34.55 40.47 -43.42
N PRO A 134 34.95 40.48 -44.71
CA PRO A 134 35.78 41.54 -45.27
C PRO A 134 34.99 42.86 -45.30
N GLU A 135 35.66 43.96 -44.95
CA GLU A 135 35.10 45.31 -44.93
C GLU A 135 34.49 45.73 -46.29
N SER A 136 33.49 46.60 -46.21
CA SER A 136 32.91 47.48 -47.24
C SER A 136 31.75 46.97 -48.12
N ARG A 137 30.52 47.44 -47.84
CA ARG A 137 29.78 48.38 -48.73
C ARG A 137 28.50 48.91 -48.09
N GLU A 138 28.31 50.20 -48.31
CA GLU A 138 27.23 51.09 -47.85
C GLU A 138 25.87 50.82 -48.50
N GLU A 139 24.82 51.17 -47.75
CA GLU A 139 23.51 51.73 -48.13
C GLU A 139 22.66 51.08 -49.25
N GLU A 140 21.41 50.69 -48.92
CA GLU A 140 20.20 51.44 -49.32
C GLU A 140 18.89 50.87 -48.73
N LYS A 141 18.02 51.79 -48.31
CA LYS A 141 16.63 51.58 -47.83
C LYS A 141 15.69 51.24 -49.00
N THR A 142 14.68 50.38 -48.80
CA THR A 142 13.26 50.73 -49.06
C THR A 142 12.24 49.70 -48.51
N THR A 143 11.52 50.15 -47.47
CA THR A 143 10.05 50.19 -47.30
C THR A 143 9.14 49.06 -47.83
N ARG A 144 8.37 48.42 -46.92
CA ARG A 144 6.88 48.38 -46.99
C ARG A 144 6.24 47.92 -45.67
N LEU A 145 5.23 48.69 -45.24
CA LEU A 145 4.41 48.51 -44.04
C LEU A 145 3.32 47.42 -44.23
N THR A 146 3.24 46.54 -43.23
CA THR A 146 2.07 45.91 -42.56
C THR A 146 0.91 45.32 -43.38
N VAL A 147 0.66 44.01 -43.17
CA VAL A 147 -0.58 43.47 -42.56
C VAL A 147 -0.21 42.24 -41.70
N SER A 148 -0.84 42.16 -40.53
CA SER A 148 -0.73 41.16 -39.47
C SER A 148 -1.21 39.74 -39.84
N VAL A 149 -0.54 38.72 -39.31
CA VAL A 149 -1.19 37.60 -38.60
C VAL A 149 -0.29 37.19 -37.42
N SER A 150 -0.83 37.25 -36.21
CA SER A 150 -0.24 36.69 -35.00
C SER A 150 -0.26 35.16 -35.07
N ALA A 151 0.91 34.54 -34.83
CA ALA A 151 1.01 33.15 -34.40
C ALA A 151 2.19 33.04 -33.40
N PRO A 152 2.05 32.26 -32.31
CA PRO A 152 2.99 32.23 -31.20
C PRO A 152 4.17 31.30 -31.51
N VAL A 153 5.40 31.78 -31.33
CA VAL A 153 6.62 30.95 -31.38
C VAL A 153 7.44 31.28 -30.14
N ASP A 154 7.20 30.56 -29.03
CA ASP A 154 8.13 30.51 -27.87
C ASP A 154 8.11 29.18 -27.09
N ASN A 155 7.21 28.23 -27.41
CA ASN A 155 7.06 27.01 -26.59
C ASN A 155 8.25 26.02 -26.58
N LYS A 156 9.22 26.09 -27.50
CA LYS A 156 10.33 25.09 -27.59
C LYS A 156 11.58 25.48 -26.78
N LEU A 157 11.93 26.75 -26.71
CA LEU A 157 13.03 27.23 -25.87
C LEU A 157 12.62 27.19 -24.39
N ASP A 158 11.36 27.54 -24.09
CA ASP A 158 10.77 27.39 -22.77
C ASP A 158 10.71 25.93 -22.31
N ALA A 159 10.47 24.99 -23.22
CA ALA A 159 10.49 23.56 -22.90
C ALA A 159 11.91 23.07 -22.54
N LEU A 160 12.93 23.52 -23.27
CA LEU A 160 14.33 23.15 -23.01
C LEU A 160 14.88 23.83 -21.75
N MET A 161 14.54 25.09 -21.51
CA MET A 161 14.85 25.78 -20.26
C MET A 161 14.14 25.14 -19.07
N LYS A 162 12.88 24.72 -19.23
CA LYS A 162 12.18 23.91 -18.21
C LYS A 162 12.92 22.60 -17.92
N GLU A 163 13.41 21.91 -18.95
CA GLU A 163 14.12 20.65 -18.79
C GLU A 163 15.46 20.82 -18.05
N LEU A 164 16.23 21.86 -18.38
CA LEU A 164 17.47 22.20 -17.69
C LEU A 164 17.22 22.60 -16.23
N VAL A 165 16.21 23.44 -15.97
CA VAL A 165 15.83 23.84 -14.61
C VAL A 165 15.32 22.63 -13.81
N GLN A 166 14.60 21.70 -14.43
CA GLN A 166 14.19 20.44 -13.78
C GLN A 166 15.39 19.57 -13.41
N MET A 167 16.37 19.41 -14.31
CA MET A 167 17.59 18.65 -13.99
C MET A 167 18.39 19.30 -12.86
N PHE A 168 18.52 20.63 -12.90
CA PHE A 168 19.14 21.39 -11.80
C PHE A 168 18.38 21.19 -10.48
N ALA A 169 17.04 21.29 -10.48
CA ALA A 169 16.25 21.13 -9.26
C ALA A 169 16.47 19.76 -8.60
N ILE A 170 16.63 18.71 -9.42
CA ILE A 170 16.93 17.36 -8.95
C ILE A 170 18.33 17.29 -8.31
N GLU A 171 19.35 17.84 -8.96
CA GLU A 171 20.73 17.86 -8.43
C GLU A 171 20.84 18.75 -7.17
N ALA A 172 20.17 19.90 -7.18
CA ALA A 172 20.09 20.82 -6.07
C ALA A 172 19.49 20.15 -4.82
N ALA A 173 18.47 19.31 -4.98
CA ALA A 173 17.86 18.58 -3.87
C ALA A 173 18.86 17.67 -3.13
N ASP A 174 19.76 16.98 -3.85
CA ASP A 174 20.79 16.13 -3.22
C ASP A 174 21.82 16.96 -2.45
N HIS A 175 22.25 18.08 -3.02
CA HIS A 175 23.20 18.99 -2.37
C HIS A 175 22.59 19.67 -1.15
N LEU A 176 21.32 20.11 -1.24
CA LEU A 176 20.59 20.69 -0.11
C LEU A 176 20.33 19.66 0.99
N LYS A 177 20.03 18.40 0.65
CA LYS A 177 19.94 17.30 1.61
C LYS A 177 21.27 17.09 2.34
N THR A 178 22.38 17.04 1.60
CA THR A 178 23.73 16.88 2.16
C THR A 178 24.10 18.05 3.08
N LEU A 179 23.82 19.29 2.66
CA LEU A 179 24.02 20.49 3.48
C LEU A 179 23.23 20.41 4.78
N ASN A 180 21.94 20.10 4.72
CA ASN A 180 21.10 19.99 5.92
C ASN A 180 21.64 18.94 6.90
N GLN A 181 21.98 17.74 6.43
CA GLN A 181 22.50 16.65 7.27
C GLN A 181 23.84 17.03 7.93
N THR A 182 24.76 17.60 7.16
CA THR A 182 26.10 17.98 7.66
C THR A 182 26.04 19.15 8.63
N LEU A 183 25.19 20.16 8.37
CA LEU A 183 24.97 21.30 9.27
C LEU A 183 24.32 20.90 10.60
N LEU A 184 23.34 19.99 10.57
CA LEU A 184 22.73 19.43 11.77
C LEU A 184 23.74 18.58 12.57
N ALA A 185 24.62 17.82 11.90
CA ALA A 185 25.68 17.06 12.56
C ALA A 185 26.72 17.97 13.23
N LEU A 186 27.14 19.05 12.56
CA LEU A 186 28.11 20.02 13.10
C LEU A 186 27.62 20.73 14.36
N GLU A 187 26.31 20.91 14.51
CA GLU A 187 25.72 21.52 15.70
C GLU A 187 25.88 20.65 16.96
N LYS A 188 25.88 19.32 16.82
CA LYS A 188 26.00 18.37 17.94
C LYS A 188 27.39 18.34 18.59
N GLN A 189 28.26 19.29 18.24
CA GLN A 189 29.64 19.41 18.69
C GLN A 189 30.44 18.10 18.56
N PRO A 190 30.57 17.57 17.34
CA PRO A 190 31.35 16.35 17.10
C PRO A 190 32.84 16.56 17.38
N ASP A 191 33.57 15.46 17.56
CA ASP A 191 35.01 15.47 17.78
C ASP A 191 35.76 16.22 16.67
N SER A 192 36.95 16.73 16.96
CA SER A 192 37.69 17.63 16.06
C SER A 192 37.95 17.07 14.66
N SER A 193 38.13 15.75 14.51
CA SER A 193 38.27 15.08 13.23
C SER A 193 36.94 15.04 12.46
N GLU A 194 35.87 14.57 13.10
CA GLU A 194 34.53 14.47 12.49
C GLU A 194 33.99 15.85 12.09
N ARG A 195 34.25 16.87 12.92
CA ARG A 195 33.90 18.26 12.61
C ARG A 195 34.49 18.73 11.29
N GLN A 196 35.76 18.40 11.03
CA GLN A 196 36.42 18.82 9.78
C GLN A 196 35.86 18.08 8.57
N ASP A 197 35.51 16.80 8.74
CA ASP A 197 34.89 15.99 7.68
C ASP A 197 33.49 16.52 7.31
N PHE A 198 32.65 16.86 8.31
CA PHE A 198 31.35 17.46 8.05
C PHE A 198 31.45 18.86 7.40
N LEU A 199 32.41 19.70 7.81
CA LEU A 199 32.67 20.99 7.17
C LEU A 199 33.11 20.82 5.70
N ASN A 200 33.95 19.82 5.42
CA ASN A 200 34.38 19.51 4.06
C ASN A 200 33.21 19.05 3.18
N ALA A 201 32.35 18.18 3.71
CA ALA A 201 31.16 17.72 3.00
C ALA A 201 30.17 18.85 2.72
N ALA A 202 29.89 19.71 3.72
CA ALA A 202 29.05 20.89 3.56
C ALA A 202 29.61 21.85 2.50
N PHE A 203 30.91 22.15 2.55
CA PHE A 203 31.57 23.02 1.58
C PHE A 203 31.45 22.49 0.15
N ARG A 204 31.68 21.19 -0.07
CA ARG A 204 31.55 20.57 -1.40
C ARG A 204 30.13 20.69 -1.94
N ALA A 205 29.13 20.43 -1.11
CA ALA A 205 27.73 20.55 -1.52
C ALA A 205 27.34 21.99 -1.89
N ALA A 206 27.76 23.00 -1.11
CA ALA A 206 27.54 24.41 -1.46
C ALA A 206 28.27 24.82 -2.75
N HIS A 207 29.50 24.33 -2.95
CA HIS A 207 30.30 24.61 -4.15
C HIS A 207 29.67 24.01 -5.41
N SER A 208 29.20 22.77 -5.35
CA SER A 208 28.48 22.13 -6.46
C SER A 208 27.17 22.84 -6.78
N LEU A 209 26.39 23.22 -5.76
CA LEU A 209 25.13 23.97 -5.91
C LEU A 209 25.33 25.33 -6.59
N LYS A 210 26.43 26.04 -6.27
CA LYS A 210 26.83 27.28 -6.95
C LYS A 210 27.18 27.02 -8.42
N GLY A 211 27.95 25.96 -8.68
CA GLY A 211 28.38 25.58 -10.03
C GLY A 211 27.20 25.21 -10.94
N SER A 212 26.28 24.38 -10.46
CA SER A 212 25.11 23.95 -11.21
C SER A 212 24.11 25.09 -11.43
N ALA A 213 23.87 25.95 -10.42
CA ALA A 213 23.02 27.14 -10.57
C ALA A 213 23.54 28.11 -11.64
N ARG A 214 24.86 28.30 -11.70
CA ARG A 214 25.51 29.12 -12.74
C ARG A 214 25.36 28.53 -14.14
N ALA A 215 25.38 27.20 -14.27
CA ALA A 215 25.23 26.52 -15.55
C ALA A 215 23.83 26.66 -16.16
N VAL A 216 22.80 26.83 -15.33
CA VAL A 216 21.40 27.06 -15.74
C VAL A 216 20.94 28.52 -15.61
N GLU A 217 21.88 29.45 -15.40
CA GLU A 217 21.64 30.90 -15.29
C GLU A 217 20.71 31.35 -14.14
N LEU A 218 20.60 30.55 -13.07
CA LEU A 218 19.81 30.87 -11.88
C LEU A 218 20.61 31.75 -10.90
N SER A 219 20.74 33.03 -11.25
CA SER A 219 21.58 34.02 -10.54
C SER A 219 21.23 34.21 -9.04
N ASP A 220 19.96 34.14 -8.67
CA ASP A 220 19.53 34.29 -7.27
C ASP A 220 20.01 33.15 -6.38
N ILE A 221 19.97 31.91 -6.91
CA ILE A 221 20.47 30.73 -6.22
C ILE A 221 22.00 30.75 -6.16
N GLU A 222 22.67 31.10 -7.27
CA GLU A 222 24.13 31.26 -7.31
C GLU A 222 24.60 32.23 -6.22
N ARG A 223 23.91 33.36 -6.05
CA ARG A 223 24.27 34.39 -5.08
C ARG A 223 24.20 33.88 -3.64
N VAL A 224 23.14 33.19 -3.25
CA VAL A 224 23.01 32.64 -1.88
C VAL A 224 24.00 31.50 -1.65
N ALA A 225 24.19 30.61 -2.65
CA ALA A 225 25.14 29.49 -2.57
C ALA A 225 26.59 29.96 -2.43
N HIS A 226 26.97 31.03 -3.14
CA HIS A 226 28.30 31.65 -3.05
C HIS A 226 28.61 32.15 -1.63
N GLU A 227 27.67 32.84 -1.00
CA GLU A 227 27.85 33.40 0.34
C GLU A 227 27.88 32.30 1.39
N ALA A 228 27.05 31.26 1.24
CA ALA A 228 27.12 30.06 2.07
C ALA A 228 28.48 29.33 1.95
N GLU A 229 28.99 29.17 0.73
CA GLU A 229 30.32 28.61 0.48
C GLU A 229 31.43 29.44 1.14
N THR A 230 31.32 30.78 1.11
CA THR A 230 32.30 31.68 1.72
C THR A 230 32.36 31.50 3.24
N VAL A 231 31.21 31.43 3.90
CA VAL A 231 31.11 31.16 5.34
C VAL A 231 31.70 29.79 5.69
N LEU A 232 31.38 28.75 4.91
CA LEU A 232 31.89 27.39 5.11
C LEU A 232 33.41 27.30 4.86
N SER A 233 33.94 28.07 3.90
CA SER A 233 35.37 28.17 3.63
C SER A 233 36.12 28.77 4.81
N ALA A 234 35.60 29.86 5.39
CA ALA A 234 36.17 30.50 6.57
C ALA A 234 36.11 29.57 7.81
N ALA A 235 35.01 28.84 7.98
CA ALA A 235 34.87 27.83 9.02
C ALA A 235 35.90 26.70 8.87
N ARG A 236 36.09 26.18 7.66
CA ARG A 236 37.08 25.13 7.35
C ARG A 236 38.51 25.59 7.59
N ALA A 237 38.81 26.86 7.29
CA ALA A 237 40.12 27.47 7.51
C ALA A 237 40.39 27.81 8.99
N GLY A 238 39.43 27.60 9.89
CA GLY A 238 39.54 27.95 11.30
C GLY A 238 39.58 29.46 11.57
N THR A 239 39.23 30.28 10.58
CA THR A 239 39.26 31.75 10.68
C THR A 239 37.94 32.34 11.16
N LEU A 240 36.88 31.53 11.19
CA LEU A 240 35.53 31.87 11.66
C LEU A 240 35.21 31.09 12.95
N ASN A 241 34.62 31.76 13.94
CA ASN A 241 34.02 31.05 15.07
C ASN A 241 32.71 30.39 14.61
N PHE A 242 32.76 29.08 14.34
CA PHE A 242 31.60 28.33 13.88
C PHE A 242 30.70 27.97 15.08
N SER A 243 29.75 28.87 15.35
CA SER A 243 28.82 28.83 16.48
C SER A 243 27.43 28.31 16.07
N PRO A 244 26.53 28.01 17.03
CA PRO A 244 25.15 27.63 16.73
C PRO A 244 24.41 28.65 15.85
N GLU A 245 24.69 29.95 16.02
CA GLU A 245 24.13 31.02 15.20
C GLU A 245 24.61 30.93 13.74
N THR A 246 25.86 30.52 13.50
CA THR A 246 26.39 30.30 12.15
C THR A 246 25.66 29.17 11.45
N VAL A 247 25.35 28.08 12.18
CA VAL A 247 24.57 26.96 11.65
C VAL A 247 23.16 27.42 11.26
N ASP A 248 22.51 28.25 12.08
CA ASP A 248 21.16 28.74 11.78
C ASP A 248 21.12 29.59 10.51
N VAL A 249 22.11 30.46 10.31
CA VAL A 249 22.20 31.30 9.11
C VAL A 249 22.43 30.44 7.86
N LEU A 250 23.21 29.36 7.96
CA LEU A 250 23.42 28.42 6.86
C LEU A 250 22.18 27.54 6.58
N LEU A 251 21.44 27.13 7.62
CA LEU A 251 20.16 26.44 7.47
C LEU A 251 19.08 27.34 6.87
N HIS A 252 19.06 28.62 7.23
CA HIS A 252 18.20 29.60 6.58
C HIS A 252 18.57 29.81 5.11
N ALA A 253 19.87 29.85 4.79
CA ALA A 253 20.33 29.96 3.41
C ALA A 253 19.90 28.76 2.54
N THR A 254 19.95 27.54 3.10
CA THR A 254 19.47 26.34 2.41
C THR A 254 17.95 26.35 2.20
N ASP A 255 17.15 26.90 3.11
CA ASP A 255 15.71 27.10 2.89
C ASP A 255 15.40 28.07 1.77
N VAL A 256 16.12 29.20 1.74
CA VAL A 256 15.95 30.21 0.69
C VAL A 256 16.27 29.60 -0.67
N ILE A 257 17.35 28.82 -0.77
CA ILE A 257 17.69 28.13 -2.02
C ILE A 257 16.63 27.07 -2.36
N GLN A 258 16.18 26.26 -1.40
CA GLN A 258 15.12 25.27 -1.64
C GLN A 258 13.82 25.91 -2.15
N ASN A 259 13.41 27.05 -1.57
CA ASN A 259 12.21 27.77 -2.00
C ASN A 259 12.36 28.32 -3.44
N LEU A 260 13.54 28.82 -3.81
CA LEU A 260 13.82 29.24 -5.19
C LEU A 260 13.81 28.06 -6.16
N VAL A 261 14.35 26.90 -5.75
CA VAL A 261 14.33 25.65 -6.54
C VAL A 261 12.89 25.17 -6.76
N ASP A 262 12.04 25.26 -5.73
CA ASP A 262 10.63 24.84 -5.77
C ASP A 262 9.73 25.84 -6.55
N GLY A 263 10.30 26.95 -7.05
CA GLY A 263 9.59 27.98 -7.82
C GLY A 263 8.76 28.94 -6.96
N GLY A 264 9.08 29.09 -5.68
CA GLY A 264 8.41 30.03 -4.78
C GLY A 264 8.82 31.49 -5.03
N ASP A 265 7.85 32.40 -4.93
CA ASP A 265 8.09 33.84 -5.01
C ASP A 265 8.74 34.34 -3.70
N LEU A 266 10.00 34.76 -3.78
CA LEU A 266 10.70 35.49 -2.72
C LEU A 266 10.77 36.96 -3.09
N SER A 267 10.51 37.85 -2.13
CA SER A 267 10.72 39.28 -2.38
C SER A 267 12.23 39.57 -2.51
N PRO A 268 12.63 40.56 -3.34
CA PRO A 268 14.03 40.99 -3.42
C PRO A 268 14.63 41.35 -2.06
N GLU A 269 13.79 41.84 -1.13
CA GLU A 269 14.17 42.17 0.25
C GLU A 269 14.53 40.92 1.06
N GLN A 270 13.74 39.83 0.97
CA GLN A 270 14.01 38.57 1.67
C GLN A 270 15.31 37.91 1.18
N LEU A 271 15.55 37.95 -0.14
CA LEU A 271 16.76 37.41 -0.73
C LEU A 271 18.00 38.22 -0.32
N GLN A 272 17.88 39.55 -0.28
CA GLN A 272 18.94 40.44 0.17
C GLN A 272 19.22 40.29 1.67
N GLU A 273 18.18 40.08 2.48
CA GLU A 273 18.32 39.78 3.90
C GLU A 273 19.09 38.49 4.14
N ALA A 274 18.77 37.42 3.42
CA ALA A 274 19.47 36.14 3.53
C ALA A 274 20.97 36.27 3.22
N VAL A 275 21.30 36.97 2.12
CA VAL A 275 22.69 37.28 1.74
C VAL A 275 23.38 38.14 2.78
N GLN A 276 22.71 39.16 3.32
CA GLN A 276 23.30 40.05 4.32
C GLN A 276 23.59 39.32 5.64
N ARG A 277 22.71 38.40 6.07
CA ARG A 277 22.94 37.56 7.25
C ARG A 277 24.17 36.67 7.07
N LEU A 278 24.35 36.06 5.90
CA LEU A 278 25.53 35.25 5.57
C LEU A 278 26.83 36.06 5.63
N LYS A 279 26.85 37.26 5.02
CA LYS A 279 28.00 38.18 5.08
C LYS A 279 28.35 38.58 6.50
N THR A 280 27.34 38.98 7.27
CA THR A 280 27.52 39.43 8.66
C THR A 280 28.14 38.32 9.53
N VAL A 281 27.75 37.06 9.31
CA VAL A 281 28.36 35.93 10.02
C VAL A 281 29.76 35.64 9.49
N GLY A 282 29.98 35.64 8.17
CA GLY A 282 31.29 35.41 7.56
C GLY A 282 32.37 36.41 7.97
N GLU A 283 31.98 37.62 8.37
CA GLU A 283 32.88 38.68 8.83
C GLU A 283 33.26 38.60 10.31
N LYS A 284 32.59 37.76 11.13
CA LYS A 284 32.93 37.52 12.54
C LYS A 284 34.20 36.68 12.69
N LYS A 285 35.34 37.28 12.37
CA LYS A 285 36.67 36.68 12.52
C LYS A 285 36.96 36.34 13.98
N VAL A 286 37.66 35.24 14.18
CA VAL A 286 38.31 34.91 15.45
C VAL A 286 39.46 35.89 15.64
N ASP A 287 39.49 36.65 16.75
CA ASP A 287 40.69 37.39 17.13
C ASP A 287 41.84 36.39 17.31
N PRO A 288 43.03 36.62 16.73
CA PRO A 288 44.16 35.72 16.91
C PRO A 288 44.44 35.59 18.41
N PRO A 289 44.67 34.37 18.94
CA PRO A 289 45.08 34.23 20.33
C PRO A 289 46.35 35.05 20.52
N ALA A 290 46.29 36.03 21.42
CA ALA A 290 47.47 36.75 21.87
C ALA A 290 48.49 35.70 22.33
N SER A 291 49.66 35.73 21.70
CA SER A 291 50.79 34.87 21.99
C SER A 291 51.30 35.14 23.41
N THR A 292 50.69 34.49 24.41
CA THR A 292 51.37 34.29 25.70
C THR A 292 52.52 33.30 25.48
N PRO A 293 53.77 33.68 25.82
CA PRO A 293 54.92 32.80 25.66
C PRO A 293 54.79 31.55 26.55
N PRO A 294 55.26 30.38 26.09
CA PRO A 294 55.14 29.13 26.84
C PRO A 294 56.02 29.20 28.09
N ALA A 295 55.40 29.03 29.26
CA ALA A 295 56.09 28.76 30.51
C ALA A 295 56.70 27.33 30.47
N PRO A 296 57.82 27.07 31.17
CA PRO A 296 58.69 25.95 30.88
C PRO A 296 58.14 24.61 31.39
N LEU A 297 58.31 23.57 30.58
CA LEU A 297 58.20 22.16 30.99
C LEU A 297 59.15 21.88 32.18
N LYS A 298 58.59 21.41 33.30
CA LYS A 298 59.33 20.70 34.35
C LYS A 298 59.09 19.19 34.24
N ALA A 299 60.18 18.47 34.45
CA ALA A 299 60.42 17.09 34.13
C ALA A 299 59.70 16.05 35.03
N ALA A 300 59.37 14.93 34.36
CA ALA A 300 59.40 13.52 34.74
C ALA A 300 59.52 13.07 36.23
N LEU A 301 58.67 12.08 36.57
CA LEU A 301 58.95 10.98 37.51
C LEU A 301 58.41 9.63 36.92
N PRO A 302 59.00 8.46 37.26
CA PRO A 302 58.79 7.16 36.59
C PRO A 302 57.65 6.28 37.18
N PRO A 303 57.38 5.08 36.61
CA PRO A 303 56.09 4.37 36.73
C PRO A 303 55.98 3.47 37.97
N ALA A 304 54.75 3.32 38.48
CA ALA A 304 54.39 2.34 39.51
C ALA A 304 53.65 1.14 38.90
N GLU A 305 54.13 -0.04 39.26
CA GLU A 305 53.64 -1.38 38.91
C GLU A 305 52.18 -1.61 39.29
N VAL A 306 51.41 -2.23 38.39
CA VAL A 306 50.13 -2.87 38.70
C VAL A 306 50.38 -4.37 38.84
N THR A 307 50.33 -4.86 40.07
CA THR A 307 50.26 -6.29 40.38
C THR A 307 48.81 -6.78 40.33
N LYS A 308 48.63 -7.96 39.73
CA LYS A 308 47.36 -8.71 39.60
C LYS A 308 46.78 -9.09 40.97
N PRO A 309 45.48 -9.45 41.02
CA PRO A 309 45.16 -10.79 41.49
C PRO A 309 44.37 -11.66 40.50
N LEU A 310 44.62 -12.96 40.66
CA LEU A 310 44.11 -14.16 40.00
C LEU A 310 42.64 -14.49 40.36
N THR A 311 41.83 -14.76 39.32
CA THR A 311 40.94 -15.96 39.06
C THR A 311 40.25 -16.65 40.26
N GLU A 312 38.99 -17.10 40.26
CA GLU A 312 38.19 -17.83 39.23
C GLU A 312 36.73 -18.07 39.76
N PRO A 313 35.81 -18.84 39.13
CA PRO A 313 34.76 -18.38 38.21
C PRO A 313 33.29 -18.68 38.65
N VAL A 314 32.31 -17.99 38.03
CA VAL A 314 30.92 -18.48 37.92
C VAL A 314 30.53 -18.57 36.45
N LYS A 315 30.05 -19.77 36.07
CA LYS A 315 29.63 -20.19 34.72
C LYS A 315 28.46 -19.37 34.18
N ALA A 316 28.57 -18.92 32.93
CA ALA A 316 27.44 -18.67 32.02
C ALA A 316 27.85 -18.94 30.56
N ALA A 317 26.87 -19.43 29.78
CA ALA A 317 26.96 -20.11 28.48
C ALA A 317 27.53 -19.29 27.30
N PRO A 318 27.95 -19.93 26.18
CA PRO A 318 28.75 -19.30 25.14
C PRO A 318 27.90 -18.46 24.17
N LYS A 319 28.22 -17.18 24.02
CA LYS A 319 27.85 -16.39 22.84
C LYS A 319 28.95 -16.53 21.78
N LYS A 320 28.56 -16.93 20.57
CA LYS A 320 29.42 -16.98 19.37
C LYS A 320 30.05 -15.60 19.11
N PRO A 321 31.30 -15.52 18.61
CA PRO A 321 31.89 -14.25 18.23
C PRO A 321 31.23 -13.74 16.95
N VAL A 322 30.57 -12.60 17.05
CA VAL A 322 30.20 -11.78 15.89
C VAL A 322 31.47 -11.09 15.42
N VAL A 323 31.96 -11.52 14.26
CA VAL A 323 32.97 -10.80 13.49
C VAL A 323 32.38 -9.42 13.16
N LYS A 324 33.02 -8.34 13.62
CA LYS A 324 32.79 -7.01 13.07
C LYS A 324 33.32 -7.01 11.63
N PRO A 325 32.48 -6.81 10.60
CA PRO A 325 33.01 -6.47 9.28
C PRO A 325 33.54 -5.05 9.37
N SER A 326 34.83 -4.86 9.11
CA SER A 326 35.36 -3.55 8.73
C SER A 326 34.74 -3.19 7.38
N SER A 327 33.80 -2.25 7.36
CA SER A 327 33.32 -1.66 6.13
C SER A 327 34.39 -0.73 5.55
N LEU A 328 35.25 -1.30 4.70
CA LEU A 328 35.86 -0.55 3.61
C LEU A 328 34.71 -0.14 2.68
N SER A 329 34.40 1.14 2.63
CA SER A 329 33.50 1.74 1.66
C SER A 329 34.13 1.65 0.28
N THR A 330 33.93 0.54 -0.42
CA THR A 330 33.95 0.54 -1.89
C THR A 330 32.71 1.29 -2.35
N GLY A 331 32.91 2.51 -2.84
CA GLY A 331 31.88 3.27 -3.53
C GLY A 331 31.46 2.52 -4.79
N VAL A 332 30.43 1.71 -4.68
CA VAL A 332 29.56 1.41 -5.81
C VAL A 332 28.64 2.62 -5.89
N SER A 333 28.85 3.46 -6.89
CA SER A 333 27.79 4.36 -7.34
C SER A 333 26.64 3.46 -7.77
N GLU A 334 25.61 3.33 -6.93
CA GLU A 334 24.35 2.75 -7.38
C GLU A 334 23.92 3.58 -8.59
N GLU A 335 23.83 2.93 -9.76
CA GLU A 335 23.21 3.52 -10.95
C GLU A 335 21.73 3.70 -10.65
N THR A 336 21.37 4.75 -9.92
CA THR A 336 19.98 5.08 -9.63
C THR A 336 19.39 5.74 -10.87
N ILE A 337 18.61 4.97 -11.64
CA ILE A 337 17.82 5.53 -12.74
C ILE A 337 16.62 6.26 -12.14
N ARG A 338 16.62 7.59 -12.26
CA ARG A 338 15.48 8.42 -11.82
C ARG A 338 14.35 8.31 -12.84
N VAL A 339 13.28 7.62 -12.47
CA VAL A 339 12.06 7.48 -13.28
C VAL A 339 11.03 8.52 -12.84
N SER A 340 10.39 9.20 -13.80
CA SER A 340 9.30 10.14 -13.47
C SER A 340 8.08 9.40 -12.90
N VAL A 341 7.39 10.04 -11.96
CA VAL A 341 6.20 9.47 -11.31
C VAL A 341 5.10 9.17 -12.33
N GLU A 342 4.93 10.03 -13.33
CA GLU A 342 3.94 9.85 -14.41
C GLU A 342 4.17 8.54 -15.19
N LYS A 343 5.43 8.21 -15.51
CA LYS A 343 5.77 6.96 -16.20
C LYS A 343 5.49 5.73 -15.33
N LEU A 344 5.71 5.83 -14.02
CA LEU A 344 5.38 4.76 -13.09
C LEU A 344 3.87 4.60 -12.90
N ASP A 345 3.12 5.70 -12.87
CA ASP A 345 1.66 5.68 -12.82
C ASP A 345 1.07 5.05 -14.10
N ASP A 346 1.62 5.35 -15.27
CA ASP A 346 1.23 4.74 -16.54
C ASP A 346 1.54 3.24 -16.58
N LEU A 347 2.73 2.82 -16.12
CA LEU A 347 3.09 1.41 -15.99
C LEU A 347 2.17 0.68 -15.02
N MET A 348 1.78 1.31 -13.91
CA MET A 348 0.80 0.77 -12.97
C MET A 348 -0.58 0.66 -13.59
N ALA A 349 -1.01 1.64 -14.40
CA ALA A 349 -2.27 1.57 -15.12
C ALA A 349 -2.28 0.38 -16.11
N GLN A 350 -1.20 0.21 -16.88
CA GLN A 350 -1.02 -0.92 -17.80
C GLN A 350 -0.94 -2.26 -17.06
N ALA A 351 -0.22 -2.34 -15.95
CA ALA A 351 -0.19 -3.52 -15.09
C ALA A 351 -1.60 -3.83 -14.54
N GLY A 352 -2.37 -2.79 -14.20
CA GLY A 352 -3.78 -2.90 -13.84
C GLY A 352 -4.66 -3.48 -14.95
N GLU A 353 -4.45 -3.08 -16.21
CA GLU A 353 -5.15 -3.69 -17.36
C GLU A 353 -4.76 -5.16 -17.58
N LEU A 354 -3.49 -5.49 -17.30
CA LEU A 354 -3.00 -6.86 -17.36
C LEU A 354 -3.63 -7.75 -16.27
N ILE A 355 -3.85 -7.21 -15.06
CA ILE A 355 -4.64 -7.87 -14.01
C ILE A 355 -6.08 -8.10 -14.48
N VAL A 356 -6.74 -7.09 -15.06
CA VAL A 356 -8.11 -7.24 -15.58
C VAL A 356 -8.15 -8.37 -16.61
N SER A 357 -7.19 -8.38 -17.55
CA SER A 357 -7.06 -9.42 -18.57
C SER A 357 -6.84 -10.81 -17.98
N LYS A 358 -6.02 -10.92 -16.92
CA LYS A 358 -5.81 -12.16 -16.16
C LYS A 358 -7.10 -12.64 -15.52
N ILE A 359 -7.81 -11.78 -14.79
CA ILE A 359 -9.04 -12.21 -14.11
C ILE A 359 -10.13 -12.59 -15.13
N SER A 360 -10.23 -11.89 -16.28
CA SER A 360 -11.10 -12.33 -17.40
C SER A 360 -10.72 -13.72 -17.90
N ALA A 361 -9.43 -14.06 -17.94
CA ALA A 361 -8.96 -15.38 -18.36
C ALA A 361 -9.29 -16.47 -17.32
N ASP A 362 -9.20 -16.14 -16.03
CA ASP A 362 -9.63 -17.04 -14.93
C ASP A 362 -11.14 -17.32 -14.97
N GLU A 363 -11.96 -16.30 -15.27
CA GLU A 363 -13.40 -16.46 -15.42
C GLU A 363 -13.77 -17.35 -16.62
N ARG A 364 -13.18 -17.11 -17.80
CA ARG A 364 -13.37 -17.99 -18.97
C ARG A 364 -12.93 -19.43 -18.68
N HIS A 365 -11.90 -19.59 -17.84
CA HIS A 365 -11.46 -20.92 -17.40
C HIS A 365 -12.47 -21.57 -16.45
N SER A 366 -13.14 -20.79 -15.60
CA SER A 366 -14.27 -21.27 -14.81
C SER A 366 -15.44 -21.73 -15.69
N GLU A 367 -15.83 -20.94 -16.69
CA GLU A 367 -16.90 -21.31 -17.64
C GLU A 367 -16.56 -22.61 -18.39
N LEU A 368 -15.30 -22.76 -18.81
CA LEU A 368 -14.83 -23.98 -19.47
C LEU A 368 -14.89 -25.19 -18.54
N ARG A 369 -14.59 -25.02 -17.25
CA ARG A 369 -14.74 -26.07 -16.22
C ARG A 369 -16.19 -26.47 -16.04
N ASP A 370 -17.13 -25.52 -16.06
CA ASP A 370 -18.56 -25.79 -15.97
C ASP A 370 -19.08 -26.55 -17.20
N LEU A 371 -18.65 -26.15 -18.40
CA LEU A 371 -18.93 -26.88 -19.65
C LEU A 371 -18.36 -28.30 -19.61
N ARG A 372 -17.13 -28.48 -19.09
CA ARG A 372 -16.52 -29.79 -18.88
C ARG A 372 -17.33 -30.64 -17.91
N ALA A 373 -17.83 -30.06 -16.82
CA ALA A 373 -18.67 -30.75 -15.85
C ALA A 373 -20.02 -31.19 -16.44
N LEU A 374 -20.65 -30.34 -17.27
CA LEU A 374 -21.83 -30.69 -18.05
C LEU A 374 -21.56 -31.87 -19.00
N MET A 375 -20.48 -31.79 -19.78
CA MET A 375 -20.07 -32.84 -20.70
C MET A 375 -19.75 -34.16 -19.97
N GLY A 376 -19.12 -34.12 -18.80
CA GLY A 376 -18.85 -35.31 -17.99
C GLY A 376 -20.11 -36.01 -17.49
N ARG A 377 -21.17 -35.25 -17.15
CA ARG A 377 -22.49 -35.84 -16.84
C ARG A 377 -23.10 -36.54 -18.05
N TRP A 378 -22.99 -35.93 -19.23
CA TRP A 378 -23.44 -36.52 -20.49
C TRP A 378 -22.63 -37.77 -20.89
N GLU A 379 -21.31 -37.74 -20.71
CA GLU A 379 -20.42 -38.88 -20.97
C GLU A 379 -20.82 -40.11 -20.15
N LYS A 380 -21.23 -39.91 -18.89
CA LYS A 380 -21.74 -40.98 -18.02
C LYS A 380 -23.06 -41.58 -18.54
N VAL A 381 -24.03 -40.74 -18.89
CA VAL A 381 -25.32 -41.20 -19.45
C VAL A 381 -25.10 -41.89 -20.80
N TRP A 382 -24.21 -41.37 -21.64
CA TRP A 382 -23.91 -41.92 -22.95
C TRP A 382 -23.20 -43.28 -22.86
N THR A 383 -22.25 -43.45 -21.94
CA THR A 383 -21.61 -44.75 -21.69
C THR A 383 -22.62 -45.80 -21.24
N GLU A 384 -23.53 -45.46 -20.32
CA GLU A 384 -24.65 -46.32 -19.91
C GLU A 384 -25.57 -46.71 -21.09
N THR A 385 -25.78 -45.81 -22.04
CA THR A 385 -26.64 -46.03 -23.23
C THR A 385 -25.94 -46.80 -24.35
N SER A 386 -24.61 -46.67 -24.47
CA SER A 386 -23.83 -47.36 -25.50
C SER A 386 -23.81 -48.89 -25.34
N ASP A 387 -23.95 -49.38 -24.11
CA ASP A 387 -24.12 -50.80 -23.81
C ASP A 387 -25.48 -51.35 -24.31
N LEU A 388 -26.52 -50.53 -24.27
CA LEU A 388 -27.83 -50.85 -24.85
C LEU A 388 -27.76 -50.92 -26.39
N GLN A 389 -27.01 -50.02 -27.03
CA GLN A 389 -26.80 -50.09 -28.48
C GLN A 389 -26.05 -51.35 -28.92
N ARG A 390 -24.99 -51.75 -28.20
CA ARG A 390 -24.28 -53.02 -28.49
C ARG A 390 -25.19 -54.23 -28.36
N ARG A 391 -26.09 -54.22 -27.37
CA ARG A 391 -27.10 -55.28 -27.21
C ARG A 391 -28.13 -55.28 -28.34
N LEU A 392 -28.54 -54.10 -28.80
CA LEU A 392 -29.49 -53.95 -29.91
C LEU A 392 -28.89 -54.45 -31.25
N ASP A 393 -27.61 -54.15 -31.49
CA ASP A 393 -26.87 -54.63 -32.67
C ASP A 393 -26.78 -56.17 -32.70
N HIS A 394 -26.61 -56.80 -31.54
CA HIS A 394 -26.63 -58.26 -31.40
C HIS A 394 -28.02 -58.92 -31.52
N LEU A 395 -29.11 -58.17 -31.29
CA LEU A 395 -30.49 -58.69 -31.31
C LEU A 395 -31.18 -58.53 -32.68
N SER A 396 -30.59 -57.81 -33.63
CA SER A 396 -31.21 -57.49 -34.93
C SER A 396 -31.13 -58.65 -35.94
N ARG A 397 -32.29 -59.09 -36.45
CA ARG A 397 -32.43 -60.15 -37.50
C ARG A 397 -32.01 -59.63 -38.87
N GLU A 398 -31.59 -60.52 -39.79
CA GLU A 398 -31.10 -60.15 -41.14
C GLU A 398 -32.09 -59.28 -41.96
N ASP A 399 -33.40 -59.46 -41.80
CA ASP A 399 -34.43 -58.69 -42.53
C ASP A 399 -34.68 -57.27 -41.98
N ASP A 400 -34.46 -57.02 -40.67
CA ASP A 400 -34.67 -55.69 -40.04
C ASP A 400 -33.38 -54.82 -40.06
N ARG A 401 -32.22 -55.41 -40.39
CA ARG A 401 -30.93 -54.70 -40.36
C ARG A 401 -30.86 -53.50 -41.30
N ALA A 402 -31.58 -53.51 -42.42
CA ALA A 402 -31.55 -52.41 -43.37
C ALA A 402 -32.15 -51.12 -42.77
N GLU A 403 -33.28 -51.20 -42.07
CA GLU A 403 -33.95 -50.04 -41.46
C GLU A 403 -33.20 -49.47 -40.24
N TRP A 404 -32.59 -50.34 -39.43
CA TRP A 404 -31.82 -49.90 -38.24
C TRP A 404 -30.38 -49.47 -38.56
N SER A 405 -29.86 -49.79 -39.75
CA SER A 405 -28.46 -49.50 -40.13
C SER A 405 -28.14 -48.00 -40.13
N GLU A 406 -29.03 -47.16 -40.68
CA GLU A 406 -28.84 -45.70 -40.71
C GLU A 406 -28.85 -45.10 -39.30
N VAL A 407 -29.73 -45.60 -38.42
CA VAL A 407 -29.83 -45.15 -37.03
C VAL A 407 -28.59 -45.57 -36.23
N LEU A 408 -28.13 -46.81 -36.37
CA LEU A 408 -26.91 -47.31 -35.74
C LEU A 408 -25.67 -46.55 -36.24
N GLN A 409 -25.61 -46.22 -37.52
CA GLN A 409 -24.54 -45.42 -38.11
C GLN A 409 -24.55 -43.98 -37.59
N PHE A 410 -25.73 -43.34 -37.50
CA PHE A 410 -25.90 -42.02 -36.89
C PHE A 410 -25.42 -42.00 -35.44
N LEU A 411 -25.87 -42.95 -34.62
CA LEU A 411 -25.49 -43.00 -33.21
C LEU A 411 -24.00 -43.27 -33.00
N THR A 412 -23.40 -44.15 -33.82
CA THR A 412 -21.95 -44.41 -33.80
C THR A 412 -21.16 -43.14 -34.18
N MET A 413 -21.64 -42.42 -35.20
CA MET A 413 -21.04 -41.16 -35.63
C MET A 413 -21.17 -40.08 -34.53
N SER A 414 -22.33 -39.96 -33.90
CA SER A 414 -22.57 -39.05 -32.77
C SER A 414 -21.67 -39.38 -31.57
N GLN A 415 -21.48 -40.66 -31.24
CA GLN A 415 -20.56 -41.10 -30.19
C GLN A 415 -19.13 -40.68 -30.49
N ARG A 416 -18.68 -40.83 -31.75
CA ARG A 416 -17.34 -40.43 -32.16
C ARG A 416 -17.14 -38.91 -32.03
N TYR A 417 -18.07 -38.11 -32.56
CA TYR A 417 -17.99 -36.65 -32.44
C TYR A 417 -18.06 -36.17 -30.99
N PHE A 418 -18.87 -36.82 -30.16
CA PHE A 418 -18.97 -36.52 -28.73
C PHE A 418 -17.65 -36.80 -28.01
N THR A 419 -17.07 -37.99 -28.23
CA THR A 419 -15.78 -38.38 -27.62
C THR A 419 -14.66 -37.41 -28.04
N GLU A 420 -14.58 -37.08 -29.33
CA GLU A 420 -13.61 -36.12 -29.84
C GLU A 420 -13.81 -34.71 -29.24
N SER A 421 -15.06 -34.28 -29.06
CA SER A 421 -15.37 -32.98 -28.42
C SER A 421 -14.95 -32.96 -26.95
N VAL A 422 -15.18 -34.03 -26.21
CA VAL A 422 -14.77 -34.15 -24.81
C VAL A 422 -13.25 -34.12 -24.68
N GLU A 423 -12.52 -34.83 -25.52
CA GLU A 423 -11.06 -34.82 -25.54
C GLU A 423 -10.50 -33.44 -25.87
N ARG A 424 -11.06 -32.75 -26.88
CA ARG A 424 -10.69 -31.38 -27.24
C ARG A 424 -10.94 -30.39 -26.09
N ILE A 425 -12.10 -30.48 -25.42
CA ILE A 425 -12.42 -29.62 -24.26
C ILE A 425 -11.46 -29.91 -23.10
N ARG A 426 -11.13 -31.18 -22.81
CA ARG A 426 -10.15 -31.55 -21.78
C ARG A 426 -8.75 -31.01 -22.09
N ALA A 427 -8.32 -31.09 -23.36
CA ALA A 427 -7.04 -30.54 -23.79
C ALA A 427 -7.00 -29.01 -23.66
N LEU A 428 -8.08 -28.32 -24.06
CA LEU A 428 -8.21 -26.88 -23.93
C LEU A 428 -8.20 -26.44 -22.46
N ASP A 429 -8.92 -27.15 -21.58
CA ASP A 429 -8.94 -26.88 -20.14
C ASP A 429 -7.55 -27.00 -19.51
N LYS A 430 -6.81 -28.05 -19.90
CA LYS A 430 -5.43 -28.24 -19.42
C LYS A 430 -4.48 -27.14 -19.92
N ALA A 431 -4.60 -26.74 -21.19
CA ALA A 431 -3.79 -25.66 -21.77
C ALA A 431 -4.11 -24.31 -21.10
N MET A 432 -5.39 -23.98 -20.96
CA MET A 432 -5.85 -22.72 -20.38
C MET A 432 -5.47 -22.60 -18.90
N ASN A 433 -5.52 -23.70 -18.14
CA ASN A 433 -5.03 -23.72 -16.76
C ASN A 433 -3.51 -23.43 -16.67
N ALA A 434 -2.71 -23.99 -17.59
CA ALA A 434 -1.27 -23.73 -17.65
C ALA A 434 -0.96 -22.27 -18.02
N ASP A 435 -1.68 -21.72 -19.00
CA ASP A 435 -1.54 -20.33 -19.41
C ASP A 435 -1.97 -19.36 -18.29
N ASN A 436 -3.07 -19.63 -17.59
CA ASN A 436 -3.51 -18.82 -16.43
C ASN A 436 -2.52 -18.86 -15.27
N MET A 437 -1.92 -20.02 -14.97
CA MET A 437 -0.84 -20.11 -13.98
C MET A 437 0.37 -19.26 -14.40
N ARG A 438 0.78 -19.32 -15.67
CA ARG A 438 1.90 -18.53 -16.18
C ARG A 438 1.60 -17.03 -16.15
N LEU A 439 0.42 -16.62 -16.59
CA LEU A 439 -0.05 -15.23 -16.52
C LEU A 439 -0.10 -14.75 -15.08
N THR A 440 -0.56 -15.58 -14.14
CA THR A 440 -0.57 -15.26 -12.71
C THR A 440 0.82 -14.96 -12.18
N LEU A 441 1.80 -15.80 -12.51
CA LEU A 441 3.19 -15.63 -12.06
C LEU A 441 3.83 -14.38 -12.68
N VAL A 442 3.71 -14.20 -14.00
CA VAL A 442 4.35 -13.07 -14.70
C VAL A 442 3.69 -11.74 -14.34
N SER A 443 2.37 -11.69 -14.29
CA SER A 443 1.62 -10.49 -13.87
C SER A 443 1.99 -10.10 -12.45
N GLY A 444 2.03 -11.06 -11.52
CA GLY A 444 2.38 -10.79 -10.13
C GLY A 444 3.81 -10.27 -9.98
N ALA A 445 4.75 -10.88 -10.72
CA ALA A 445 6.14 -10.43 -10.72
C ALA A 445 6.29 -8.99 -11.26
N ILE A 446 5.68 -8.68 -12.40
CA ILE A 446 5.73 -7.32 -12.98
C ILE A 446 5.13 -6.29 -12.03
N GLN A 447 3.98 -6.61 -11.42
CA GLN A 447 3.37 -5.71 -10.44
C GLN A 447 4.27 -5.45 -9.23
N GLU A 448 4.89 -6.50 -8.68
CA GLU A 448 5.75 -6.37 -7.51
C GLU A 448 7.01 -5.55 -7.83
N GLU A 449 7.58 -5.73 -9.01
CA GLU A 449 8.73 -4.92 -9.47
C GLU A 449 8.33 -3.45 -9.66
N ILE A 450 7.21 -3.16 -10.33
CA ILE A 450 6.74 -1.76 -10.48
C ILE A 450 6.43 -1.15 -9.11
N ARG A 451 5.83 -1.93 -8.20
CA ARG A 451 5.56 -1.51 -6.82
C ARG A 451 6.86 -1.10 -6.14
N ARG A 452 7.88 -1.96 -6.16
CA ARG A 452 9.20 -1.70 -5.54
C ARG A 452 9.85 -0.44 -6.05
N VAL A 453 9.79 -0.17 -7.36
CA VAL A 453 10.37 1.05 -7.95
C VAL A 453 9.71 2.33 -7.43
N ARG A 454 8.45 2.27 -6.98
CA ARG A 454 7.70 3.40 -6.41
C ARG A 454 7.87 3.56 -4.90
N MET A 455 8.39 2.54 -4.22
CA MET A 455 8.61 2.58 -2.79
C MET A 455 9.82 3.46 -2.47
N LEU A 456 9.72 4.25 -1.41
CA LEU A 456 10.82 5.05 -0.88
C LEU A 456 10.97 4.76 0.62
N PRO A 457 12.19 4.78 1.16
CA PRO A 457 12.40 4.61 2.59
C PRO A 457 11.86 5.81 3.36
N PHE A 458 11.33 5.57 4.57
CA PHE A 458 10.91 6.61 5.50
C PHE A 458 12.05 7.58 5.86
N GLU A 459 13.30 7.13 5.72
CA GLU A 459 14.53 7.91 5.91
C GLU A 459 14.52 9.25 5.15
N THR A 460 13.84 9.30 4.01
CA THR A 460 13.67 10.53 3.22
C THR A 460 13.09 11.70 4.00
N HIS A 461 12.27 11.46 5.03
CA HIS A 461 11.62 12.49 5.84
C HIS A 461 12.36 12.81 7.15
N VAL A 462 13.39 12.04 7.51
CA VAL A 462 14.08 12.13 8.80
C VAL A 462 14.76 13.48 9.02
N SER A 463 15.43 14.02 8.00
CA SER A 463 16.13 15.31 8.09
C SER A 463 15.17 16.47 8.38
N MET A 464 14.01 16.47 7.72
CA MET A 464 12.96 17.46 7.92
C MET A 464 12.42 17.39 9.36
N MET A 465 12.16 16.19 9.86
CA MET A 465 11.64 15.99 11.22
C MET A 465 12.64 16.46 12.29
N GLN A 466 13.92 16.14 12.13
CA GLN A 466 14.99 16.60 13.03
C GLN A 466 15.05 18.12 13.10
N ARG A 467 14.93 18.78 11.94
CA ARG A 467 14.92 20.23 11.83
C ARG A 467 13.72 20.86 12.52
N VAL A 468 12.51 20.35 12.28
CA VAL A 468 11.29 20.85 12.92
C VAL A 468 11.38 20.77 14.44
N VAL A 469 11.85 19.64 14.99
CA VAL A 469 12.01 19.49 16.44
C VAL A 469 13.03 20.49 16.99
N ARG A 470 14.17 20.67 16.33
CA ARG A 470 15.20 21.65 16.72
C ARG A 470 14.66 23.08 16.73
N ASP A 471 14.03 23.50 15.64
CA ASP A 471 13.58 24.89 15.47
C ASP A 471 12.49 25.25 16.49
N VAL A 472 11.53 24.35 16.70
CA VAL A 472 10.45 24.54 17.67
C VAL A 472 10.99 24.51 19.10
N ALA A 473 11.94 23.62 19.40
CA ALA A 473 12.53 23.52 20.74
C ALA A 473 13.25 24.82 21.13
N ARG A 474 14.04 25.38 20.20
CA ARG A 474 14.72 26.66 20.40
C ARG A 474 13.75 27.83 20.55
N GLN A 475 12.72 27.92 19.71
CA GLN A 475 11.71 28.98 19.80
C GLN A 475 10.95 28.94 21.13
N SER A 476 10.69 27.75 21.65
CA SER A 476 9.97 27.53 22.90
C SER A 476 10.88 27.47 24.14
N ASN A 477 12.19 27.76 24.01
CA ASN A 477 13.20 27.65 25.08
C ASN A 477 13.21 26.28 25.80
N LYS A 478 13.04 25.20 25.03
CA LYS A 478 13.05 23.82 25.51
C LYS A 478 14.23 23.06 24.92
N ASN A 479 14.60 21.97 25.57
CA ASN A 479 15.59 21.03 25.06
C ASN A 479 14.89 19.73 24.70
N ALA A 480 14.94 19.34 23.42
CA ALA A 480 14.31 18.13 22.92
C ALA A 480 15.20 17.42 21.89
N GLN A 481 15.23 16.09 21.96
CA GLN A 481 15.91 15.22 21.01
C GLN A 481 14.92 14.32 20.28
N LEU A 482 15.19 14.08 18.98
CA LEU A 482 14.41 13.17 18.15
C LEU A 482 15.16 11.85 17.95
N VAL A 483 14.51 10.75 18.31
CA VAL A 483 14.97 9.37 18.10
C VAL A 483 14.06 8.70 17.10
N ILE A 484 14.63 8.07 16.07
CA ILE A 484 13.85 7.42 15.01
C ILE A 484 14.25 5.94 14.93
N HIS A 485 13.25 5.08 14.90
CA HIS A 485 13.40 3.64 14.71
C HIS A 485 12.65 3.20 13.44
N GLY A 486 13.26 2.30 12.65
CA GLY A 486 12.65 1.80 11.41
C GLY A 486 12.66 2.81 10.26
N ALA A 487 13.68 3.65 10.16
CA ALA A 487 13.82 4.61 9.06
C ALA A 487 13.95 3.94 7.66
N ASP A 488 14.38 2.68 7.64
CA ASP A 488 14.52 1.82 6.47
C ASP A 488 13.19 1.27 5.95
N VAL A 489 12.09 1.39 6.71
CA VAL A 489 10.78 0.91 6.27
C VAL A 489 10.36 1.67 5.01
N GLU A 490 10.01 0.93 3.97
CA GLU A 490 9.62 1.47 2.68
C GLU A 490 8.12 1.74 2.60
N LEU A 491 7.75 2.88 2.01
CA LEU A 491 6.37 3.32 1.80
C LEU A 491 6.19 3.84 0.38
N ASP A 492 4.96 3.81 -0.13
CA ASP A 492 4.63 4.47 -1.40
C ASP A 492 4.96 5.96 -1.34
N LYS A 493 5.62 6.49 -2.37
CA LYS A 493 5.97 7.91 -2.47
C LYS A 493 4.79 8.83 -2.14
N LYS A 494 3.57 8.50 -2.60
CA LYS A 494 2.40 9.35 -2.37
C LYS A 494 1.96 9.37 -0.91
N VAL A 495 2.05 8.22 -0.24
CA VAL A 495 1.78 8.10 1.20
C VAL A 495 2.80 8.91 1.99
N LEU A 496 4.09 8.81 1.65
CA LEU A 496 5.15 9.59 2.29
C LEU A 496 4.95 11.10 2.16
N GLU A 497 4.70 11.60 0.95
CA GLU A 497 4.48 13.04 0.70
C GLU A 497 3.30 13.59 1.52
N LEU A 498 2.19 12.85 1.56
CA LEU A 498 0.99 13.25 2.29
C LEU A 498 1.14 13.10 3.82
N LEU A 499 2.07 12.26 4.29
CA LEU A 499 2.39 12.13 5.72
C LEU A 499 3.23 13.27 6.28
N LYS A 500 3.87 14.07 5.42
CA LYS A 500 4.73 15.19 5.82
C LYS A 500 4.03 16.12 6.82
N ASP A 501 2.89 16.66 6.44
CA ASP A 501 2.18 17.67 7.26
C ASP A 501 1.64 17.09 8.60
N PRO A 502 0.99 15.91 8.62
CA PRO A 502 0.61 15.24 9.88
C PRO A 502 1.78 15.07 10.86
N LEU A 503 2.92 14.58 10.38
CA LEU A 503 4.09 14.32 11.22
C LEU A 503 4.70 15.62 11.76
N VAL A 504 4.85 16.64 10.92
CA VAL A 504 5.31 17.98 11.34
C VAL A 504 4.46 18.52 12.48
N HIS A 505 3.14 18.37 12.37
CA HIS A 505 2.22 18.84 13.39
C HIS A 505 2.37 18.04 14.70
N LEU A 506 2.37 16.71 14.65
CA LEU A 506 2.54 15.88 15.85
C LEU A 506 3.87 16.18 16.56
N LEU A 507 4.95 16.37 15.82
CA LEU A 507 6.26 16.76 16.37
C LEU A 507 6.23 18.14 17.02
N ARG A 508 5.62 19.14 16.36
CA ARG A 508 5.46 20.48 16.95
C ARG A 508 4.66 20.42 18.25
N ASN A 509 3.56 19.68 18.28
CA ASN A 509 2.74 19.53 19.49
C ASN A 509 3.52 18.82 20.61
N SER A 510 4.31 17.81 20.26
CA SER A 510 5.17 17.12 21.20
C SER A 510 6.15 18.10 21.86
N VAL A 511 6.77 19.01 21.10
CA VAL A 511 7.70 20.01 21.66
C VAL A 511 6.98 21.14 22.40
N ASP A 512 5.98 21.78 21.79
CA ASP A 512 5.31 22.96 22.34
C ASP A 512 4.46 22.65 23.56
N HIS A 513 3.76 21.51 23.54
CA HIS A 513 2.77 21.15 24.53
C HIS A 513 3.13 19.90 25.33
N GLY A 514 3.88 18.95 24.76
CA GLY A 514 4.31 17.74 25.46
C GLY A 514 5.48 18.01 26.40
N ILE A 515 6.66 18.35 25.85
CA ILE A 515 7.90 18.53 26.60
C ILE A 515 7.81 19.74 27.54
N GLU A 516 8.18 19.57 28.81
CA GLU A 516 8.23 20.65 29.80
C GLU A 516 9.51 21.51 29.67
N LEU A 517 9.60 22.63 30.39
CA LEU A 517 10.84 23.41 30.43
C LEU A 517 11.97 22.61 31.13
N PRO A 518 13.25 22.83 30.78
CA PRO A 518 14.38 22.08 31.36
C PRO A 518 14.37 22.07 32.89
N GLU A 519 14.11 23.22 33.52
CA GLU A 519 14.04 23.38 34.98
C GLU A 519 12.88 22.57 35.59
N GLU A 520 11.70 22.57 34.95
CA GLU A 520 10.53 21.81 35.38
C GLU A 520 10.77 20.29 35.26
N ARG A 521 11.50 19.86 34.23
CA ARG A 521 11.85 18.45 34.02
C ARG A 521 12.79 17.94 35.10
N VAL A 522 13.85 18.70 35.41
CA VAL A 522 14.79 18.35 36.48
C VAL A 522 14.08 18.33 37.84
N ALA A 523 13.16 19.27 38.10
CA ALA A 523 12.35 19.28 39.33
C ALA A 523 11.46 18.03 39.48
N LYS A 524 11.02 17.44 38.36
CA LYS A 524 10.23 16.20 38.30
C LYS A 524 11.09 14.92 38.20
N GLY A 525 12.43 15.03 38.29
CA GLY A 525 13.34 13.89 38.19
C GLY A 525 13.49 13.32 36.78
N LYS A 526 13.08 14.06 35.75
CA LYS A 526 13.24 13.68 34.34
C LYS A 526 14.56 14.22 33.78
N PRO A 527 15.11 13.61 32.70
CA PRO A 527 16.24 14.18 31.99
C PRO A 527 15.94 15.58 31.48
N GLU A 528 16.95 16.46 31.52
CA GLU A 528 16.86 17.86 31.08
C GLU A 528 16.40 17.96 29.62
N ALA A 529 16.93 17.11 28.75
CA ALA A 529 16.48 16.97 27.37
C ALA A 529 15.27 16.01 27.28
N GLY A 530 14.14 16.52 26.76
CA GLY A 530 12.98 15.71 26.41
C GLY A 530 13.25 14.80 25.22
N THR A 531 12.65 13.62 25.20
CA THR A 531 12.82 12.66 24.10
C THR A 531 11.52 12.51 23.34
N ILE A 532 11.59 12.72 22.02
CA ILE A 532 10.52 12.40 21.08
C ILE A 532 10.98 11.19 20.27
N THR A 533 10.20 10.12 20.28
CA THR A 533 10.47 8.88 19.55
C THR A 533 9.50 8.72 18.40
N VAL A 534 10.02 8.48 17.20
CA VAL A 534 9.23 8.04 16.06
C VAL A 534 9.61 6.63 15.68
N ALA A 535 8.70 5.68 15.85
CA ALA A 535 8.91 4.29 15.52
C ALA A 535 8.04 3.89 14.33
N VAL A 536 8.66 3.45 13.24
CA VAL A 536 7.99 2.97 12.04
C VAL A 536 8.17 1.46 11.93
N SER A 537 7.10 0.74 11.65
CA SER A 537 7.15 -0.71 11.42
C SER A 537 6.11 -1.14 10.41
N GLN A 538 6.43 -2.13 9.59
CA GLN A 538 5.47 -2.76 8.68
C GLN A 538 4.87 -4.02 9.33
N ARG A 539 3.55 -4.14 9.31
CA ARG A 539 2.83 -5.35 9.76
C ARG A 539 1.76 -5.71 8.73
N GLY A 540 2.00 -6.79 7.99
CA GLY A 540 1.12 -7.18 6.88
C GLY A 540 1.10 -6.12 5.78
N GLY A 541 -0.10 -5.73 5.34
CA GLY A 541 -0.30 -4.67 4.33
C GLY A 541 -0.30 -3.23 4.89
N ASN A 542 -0.06 -3.07 6.20
CA ASN A 542 -0.13 -1.78 6.88
C ASN A 542 1.23 -1.34 7.41
N VAL A 543 1.41 -0.02 7.46
CA VAL A 543 2.50 0.63 8.16
C VAL A 543 1.97 1.23 9.44
N HIS A 544 2.67 0.92 10.53
CA HIS A 544 2.41 1.43 11.87
C HIS A 544 3.48 2.47 12.19
N ILE A 545 3.06 3.72 12.37
CA ILE A 545 3.92 4.83 12.79
C ILE A 545 3.50 5.25 14.18
N THR A 546 4.42 5.19 15.14
CA THR A 546 4.18 5.68 16.51
C THR A 546 4.99 6.94 16.73
N VAL A 547 4.36 8.03 17.15
CA VAL A 547 5.01 9.27 17.58
C VAL A 547 4.78 9.42 19.07
N ALA A 548 5.84 9.31 19.87
CA ALA A 548 5.81 9.31 21.32
C ALA A 548 6.67 10.43 21.90
N ASP A 549 6.21 11.06 22.98
CA ASP A 549 7.00 12.01 23.79
C ASP A 549 7.03 11.57 25.26
N ASP A 550 8.09 11.95 25.99
CA ASP A 550 8.24 11.73 27.43
C ASP A 550 7.84 12.96 28.28
N GLY A 551 6.94 13.77 27.73
CA GLY A 551 6.49 15.04 28.28
C GLY A 551 5.52 14.90 29.45
N LYS A 552 4.73 15.95 29.69
CA LYS A 552 3.76 16.00 30.79
C LYS A 552 2.50 15.18 30.56
N GLY A 553 2.29 14.64 29.36
CA GLY A 553 1.04 13.98 29.00
C GLY A 553 -0.16 14.93 28.94
N ILE A 554 -1.34 14.37 28.67
CA ILE A 554 -2.60 15.10 28.51
C ILE A 554 -3.44 14.95 29.78
N ASP A 555 -3.81 16.08 30.40
CA ASP A 555 -4.71 16.13 31.56
C ASP A 555 -6.18 15.93 31.14
N PRO A 556 -6.80 14.77 31.46
CA PRO A 556 -8.19 14.50 31.10
C PRO A 556 -9.16 15.48 31.78
N ASN A 557 -8.88 15.91 33.01
CA ASN A 557 -9.73 16.83 33.76
C ASN A 557 -9.64 18.26 33.21
N GLY A 558 -8.48 18.66 32.69
CA GLY A 558 -8.31 19.89 31.93
C GLY A 558 -9.17 19.90 30.65
N ILE A 559 -9.16 18.79 29.92
CA ILE A 559 -9.96 18.64 28.69
C ILE A 559 -11.46 18.66 28.99
N ARG A 560 -11.93 17.90 30.00
CA ARG A 560 -13.33 17.89 30.45
C ARG A 560 -13.84 19.31 30.74
N ARG A 561 -13.09 20.08 31.52
CA ARG A 561 -13.42 21.48 31.86
C ARG A 561 -13.48 22.38 30.62
N SER A 562 -12.52 22.21 29.71
CA SER A 562 -12.49 22.97 28.45
C SER A 562 -13.68 22.62 27.54
N ALA A 563 -14.06 21.35 27.44
CA ALA A 563 -15.19 20.89 26.64
C ALA A 563 -16.54 21.44 27.14
N VAL A 564 -16.75 21.45 28.46
CA VAL A 564 -17.94 22.05 29.09
C VAL A 564 -17.97 23.56 28.87
N LYS A 565 -16.85 24.25 29.10
CA LYS A 565 -16.76 25.71 28.90
C LYS A 565 -17.04 26.13 27.44
N LYS A 566 -16.64 25.30 26.47
CA LYS A 566 -16.89 25.52 25.03
C LYS A 566 -18.28 25.08 24.57
N GLY A 567 -19.13 24.57 25.46
CA GLY A 567 -20.48 24.14 25.13
C GLY A 567 -20.55 22.90 24.25
N LEU A 568 -19.47 22.10 24.17
CA LEU A 568 -19.45 20.85 23.40
C LEU A 568 -20.18 19.70 24.12
N MET A 569 -20.36 19.83 25.44
CA MET A 569 -21.05 18.87 26.29
C MET A 569 -21.51 19.52 27.59
N THR A 570 -22.46 18.87 28.27
CA THR A 570 -22.93 19.27 29.60
C THR A 570 -21.99 18.78 30.70
N GLN A 571 -22.08 19.38 31.89
CA GLN A 571 -21.32 18.95 33.06
C GLN A 571 -21.62 17.49 33.44
N ALA A 572 -22.87 17.06 33.35
CA ALA A 572 -23.30 15.69 33.64
C ALA A 572 -22.74 14.67 32.62
N GLU A 573 -22.67 15.03 31.34
CA GLU A 573 -22.04 14.19 30.31
C GLU A 573 -20.52 14.09 30.51
N SER A 574 -19.88 15.18 30.94
CA SER A 574 -18.44 15.24 31.21
C SER A 574 -17.99 14.32 32.35
N GLU A 575 -18.82 14.20 33.39
CA GLU A 575 -18.56 13.35 34.56
C GLU A 575 -18.69 11.85 34.26
N ASN A 576 -19.43 11.48 33.20
CA ASN A 576 -19.61 10.09 32.77
C ASN A 576 -18.53 9.60 31.78
N LEU A 577 -17.68 10.48 31.26
CA LEU A 577 -16.60 10.10 30.34
C LEU A 577 -15.44 9.45 31.08
N SER A 578 -14.95 8.32 30.56
CA SER A 578 -13.66 7.77 30.96
C SER A 578 -12.51 8.74 30.62
N ASP A 579 -11.34 8.55 31.26
CA ASP A 579 -10.16 9.39 30.98
C ASP A 579 -9.70 9.26 29.53
N GLU A 580 -9.82 8.06 28.94
CA GLU A 580 -9.50 7.82 27.53
C GLU A 580 -10.46 8.58 26.61
N GLU A 581 -11.78 8.47 26.83
CA GLU A 581 -12.77 9.18 26.02
C GLU A 581 -12.63 10.70 26.15
N ALA A 582 -12.30 11.20 27.35
CA ALA A 582 -12.01 12.60 27.54
C ALA A 582 -10.80 13.03 26.69
N GLN A 583 -9.70 12.27 26.69
CA GLN A 583 -8.52 12.59 25.88
C GLN A 583 -8.82 12.60 24.36
N LEU A 584 -9.71 11.74 23.87
CA LEU A 584 -10.08 11.70 22.44
C LEU A 584 -10.78 12.98 21.94
N LEU A 585 -11.33 13.80 22.85
CA LEU A 585 -11.96 15.08 22.51
C LEU A 585 -11.00 16.06 21.83
N ILE A 586 -9.68 15.88 21.95
CA ILE A 586 -8.69 16.72 21.25
C ILE A 586 -8.86 16.69 19.73
N PHE A 587 -9.42 15.60 19.18
CA PHE A 587 -9.64 15.43 17.75
C PHE A 587 -10.93 16.09 17.24
N ASN A 588 -11.75 16.68 18.11
CA ASN A 588 -12.98 17.35 17.70
C ASN A 588 -12.68 18.70 17.02
N ALA A 589 -13.46 19.02 15.99
CA ALA A 589 -13.31 20.26 15.24
C ALA A 589 -13.39 21.49 16.16
N GLY A 590 -12.40 22.38 16.08
CA GLY A 590 -12.32 23.58 16.92
C GLY A 590 -11.88 23.35 18.38
N PHE A 591 -11.50 22.13 18.74
CA PHE A 591 -10.93 21.82 20.05
C PHE A 591 -9.44 22.20 20.11
N SER A 592 -9.15 23.42 20.54
CA SER A 592 -7.82 23.86 20.99
C SER A 592 -7.87 24.28 22.45
N THR A 593 -6.86 23.91 23.24
CA THR A 593 -6.79 24.23 24.68
C THR A 593 -6.27 25.64 24.99
N LYS A 594 -5.85 26.42 23.98
CA LYS A 594 -5.38 27.81 24.15
C LYS A 594 -6.50 28.84 23.88
N GLU A 595 -6.57 29.88 24.71
CA GLU A 595 -7.52 31.01 24.61
C GLU A 595 -7.05 32.13 23.66
N GLU A 596 -5.79 32.11 23.22
CA GLU A 596 -5.24 33.09 22.26
C GLU A 596 -4.70 32.43 21.00
N VAL A 597 -5.13 32.95 19.84
CA VAL A 597 -4.56 32.63 18.54
C VAL A 597 -3.28 33.46 18.39
N THR A 598 -2.13 32.91 18.77
CA THR A 598 -0.84 33.56 18.51
C THR A 598 -0.61 33.66 17.00
N ALA A 599 -0.16 34.82 16.52
CA ALA A 599 -0.01 35.18 15.10
C ALA A 599 0.89 34.26 14.26
N PHE A 600 1.60 33.31 14.89
CA PHE A 600 2.41 32.29 14.23
C PHE A 600 1.61 31.04 13.80
N SER A 601 0.34 30.94 14.19
CA SER A 601 -0.58 29.85 13.79
C SER A 601 -1.39 30.24 12.56
N GLY A 602 -0.72 30.65 11.49
CA GLY A 602 -1.31 31.22 10.26
C GLY A 602 -2.29 30.34 9.48
N ARG A 603 -2.74 29.20 10.01
CA ARG A 603 -3.87 28.41 9.48
C ARG A 603 -4.80 27.76 10.52
N GLY A 604 -4.67 28.08 11.82
CA GLY A 604 -5.62 27.57 12.83
C GLY A 604 -5.82 26.05 12.82
N VAL A 605 -4.73 25.29 12.67
CA VAL A 605 -4.77 23.84 12.43
C VAL A 605 -4.81 23.13 13.80
N GLY A 606 -5.89 22.43 14.10
CA GLY A 606 -6.01 21.58 15.30
C GLY A 606 -5.66 20.11 15.02
N MET A 607 -5.82 19.25 16.03
CA MET A 607 -5.67 17.79 15.86
C MET A 607 -6.76 17.17 14.99
N ASP A 608 -7.86 17.89 14.77
CA ASP A 608 -8.91 17.58 13.80
C ASP A 608 -8.39 17.51 12.35
N VAL A 609 -7.48 18.43 11.97
CA VAL A 609 -6.87 18.43 10.64
C VAL A 609 -5.92 17.24 10.48
N VAL A 610 -5.09 16.95 11.49
CA VAL A 610 -4.20 15.77 11.46
C VAL A 610 -5.02 14.50 11.31
N LYS A 611 -6.10 14.35 12.09
CA LYS A 611 -7.02 13.22 11.95
C LYS A 611 -7.62 13.13 10.54
N SER A 612 -8.09 14.26 10.01
CA SER A 612 -8.67 14.31 8.65
C SER A 612 -7.66 13.91 7.57
N GLN A 613 -6.42 14.39 7.66
CA GLN A 613 -5.34 14.04 6.74
C GLN A 613 -4.99 12.54 6.79
N ILE A 614 -4.95 11.95 7.99
CA ILE A 614 -4.73 10.50 8.15
C ILE A 614 -5.92 9.68 7.63
N GLU A 615 -7.16 10.16 7.83
CA GLU A 615 -8.35 9.51 7.28
C GLU A 615 -8.43 9.61 5.75
N GLU A 616 -7.97 10.72 5.14
CA GLU A 616 -7.83 10.87 3.68
C GLU A 616 -6.84 9.88 3.08
N LEU A 617 -5.82 9.49 3.86
CA LEU A 617 -4.89 8.41 3.53
C LEU A 617 -5.46 7.00 3.74
N GLN A 618 -6.77 6.88 3.99
CA GLN A 618 -7.43 5.62 4.39
C GLN A 618 -6.81 5.01 5.65
N GLY A 619 -6.17 5.83 6.49
CA GLY A 619 -5.58 5.43 7.75
C GLY A 619 -6.46 5.72 8.95
N ARG A 620 -5.94 5.37 10.12
CA ARG A 620 -6.50 5.74 11.42
C ARG A 620 -5.39 6.22 12.35
N ILE A 621 -5.77 7.08 13.29
CA ILE A 621 -4.92 7.58 14.35
C ILE A 621 -5.55 7.25 15.70
N ASN A 622 -4.76 6.72 16.62
CA ASN A 622 -5.15 6.46 18.01
C ASN A 622 -4.23 7.26 18.94
N LEU A 623 -4.73 7.59 20.12
CA LEU A 623 -4.01 8.33 21.16
C LEU A 623 -3.91 7.48 22.42
N ARG A 624 -2.74 7.49 23.05
CA ARG A 624 -2.54 7.02 24.42
C ARG A 624 -1.75 8.07 25.16
N SER A 625 -2.26 8.58 26.27
CA SER A 625 -1.53 9.57 27.07
C SER A 625 -1.68 9.28 28.55
N THR A 626 -0.58 9.38 29.28
CA THR A 626 -0.58 9.26 30.73
C THR A 626 0.05 10.50 31.33
N LEU A 627 -0.66 11.11 32.29
CA LEU A 627 -0.18 12.32 32.95
C LEU A 627 1.21 12.07 33.56
N GLU A 628 2.09 13.04 33.35
CA GLU A 628 3.51 13.04 33.75
C GLU A 628 4.42 11.99 33.10
N ARG A 629 3.89 11.08 32.26
CA ARG A 629 4.69 10.11 31.51
C ARG A 629 4.86 10.45 30.04
N GLY A 630 3.90 11.15 29.45
CA GLY A 630 3.96 11.60 28.07
C GLY A 630 2.77 11.16 27.23
N THR A 631 2.90 11.30 25.92
CA THR A 631 1.83 11.04 24.95
C THR A 631 2.35 10.20 23.78
N GLU A 632 1.54 9.24 23.32
CA GLU A 632 1.80 8.40 22.17
C GLU A 632 0.64 8.51 21.16
N PHE A 633 0.99 8.82 19.92
CA PHE A 633 0.09 8.77 18.77
C PHE A 633 0.44 7.55 17.93
N HIS A 634 -0.54 6.70 17.64
CA HIS A 634 -0.37 5.52 16.78
C HIS A 634 -1.14 5.71 15.48
N LEU A 635 -0.42 5.84 14.38
CA LEU A 635 -0.96 5.96 13.04
C LEU A 635 -0.87 4.60 12.35
N ILE A 636 -1.96 4.16 11.74
CA ILE A 636 -2.05 2.90 10.99
C ILE A 636 -2.54 3.25 9.60
N LEU A 637 -1.71 3.00 8.60
CA LEU A 637 -1.92 3.43 7.22
C LEU A 637 -1.64 2.27 6.27
N PRO A 638 -2.31 2.21 5.10
CA PRO A 638 -1.93 1.25 4.07
C PRO A 638 -0.55 1.58 3.50
N ILE A 639 0.19 0.56 3.06
CA ILE A 639 1.52 0.74 2.46
C ILE A 639 1.49 1.47 1.12
N SER A 640 0.40 1.34 0.36
CA SER A 640 0.14 2.04 -0.90
C SER A 640 -1.34 2.41 -1.03
N LEU A 641 -1.62 3.48 -1.78
CA LEU A 641 -2.98 3.93 -2.11
C LEU A 641 -3.42 3.48 -3.52
N ALA A 642 -2.48 3.06 -4.37
CA ALA A 642 -2.77 2.70 -5.76
C ALA A 642 -3.35 1.29 -5.88
N THR A 643 -2.82 0.35 -5.10
CA THR A 643 -3.34 -1.01 -4.97
C THR A 643 -3.81 -1.25 -3.55
N ILE A 644 -5.03 -1.75 -3.41
CA ILE A 644 -5.56 -2.18 -2.12
C ILE A 644 -6.04 -3.61 -2.22
N ARG A 645 -5.94 -4.36 -1.13
CA ARG A 645 -6.71 -5.60 -0.98
C ARG A 645 -8.10 -5.25 -0.47
N GLY A 646 -9.12 -5.74 -1.17
CA GLY A 646 -10.51 -5.53 -0.82
C GLY A 646 -11.26 -6.84 -0.71
N LEU A 647 -12.22 -6.88 0.22
CA LEU A 647 -13.23 -7.90 0.32
C LEU A 647 -14.41 -7.52 -0.57
N ILE A 648 -14.71 -8.36 -1.55
CA ILE A 648 -15.87 -8.19 -2.43
C ILE A 648 -17.11 -8.69 -1.70
N ILE A 649 -18.07 -7.80 -1.53
CA ILE A 649 -19.36 -8.07 -0.90
C ILE A 649 -20.50 -7.85 -1.89
N ARG A 650 -21.63 -8.53 -1.68
CA ARG A 650 -22.86 -8.33 -2.44
C ARG A 650 -23.88 -7.53 -1.62
N ILE A 651 -24.52 -6.57 -2.27
CA ILE A 651 -25.65 -5.81 -1.73
C ILE A 651 -26.70 -5.68 -2.84
N GLY A 652 -27.84 -6.33 -2.67
CA GLY A 652 -28.83 -6.59 -3.71
C GLY A 652 -28.20 -7.35 -4.87
N LEU A 653 -28.31 -6.77 -6.06
CA LEU A 653 -27.70 -7.31 -7.29
C LEU A 653 -26.28 -6.78 -7.54
N ASP A 654 -25.84 -5.78 -6.78
CA ASP A 654 -24.58 -5.09 -7.01
C ASP A 654 -23.45 -5.63 -6.14
N ARG A 655 -22.22 -5.46 -6.62
CA ARG A 655 -20.99 -5.83 -5.92
C ARG A 655 -20.23 -4.59 -5.50
N TYR A 656 -19.72 -4.60 -4.28
CA TYR A 656 -18.91 -3.53 -3.70
C TYR A 656 -17.61 -4.10 -3.15
N ALA A 657 -16.58 -3.28 -3.08
CA ALA A 657 -15.31 -3.64 -2.45
C ALA A 657 -15.14 -2.89 -1.13
N VAL A 658 -14.89 -3.63 -0.05
CA VAL A 658 -14.52 -3.07 1.25
C VAL A 658 -13.01 -3.25 1.44
N PRO A 659 -12.22 -2.18 1.67
CA PRO A 659 -10.79 -2.32 1.93
C PRO A 659 -10.52 -3.22 3.14
N LEU A 660 -9.70 -4.25 2.96
CA LEU A 660 -9.49 -5.29 3.97
C LEU A 660 -8.82 -4.75 5.24
N HIS A 661 -7.99 -3.70 5.12
CA HIS A 661 -7.36 -3.04 6.26
C HIS A 661 -8.37 -2.37 7.21
N SER A 662 -9.58 -2.09 6.73
CA SER A 662 -10.68 -1.52 7.52
C SER A 662 -11.55 -2.60 8.19
N VAL A 663 -11.36 -3.87 7.82
CA VAL A 663 -12.11 -5.02 8.34
C VAL A 663 -11.37 -5.62 9.53
N GLU A 664 -12.00 -5.61 10.71
CA GLU A 664 -11.47 -6.27 11.90
C GLU A 664 -11.85 -7.75 11.90
N LYS A 665 -13.11 -8.06 11.56
CA LYS A 665 -13.62 -9.44 11.60
C LYS A 665 -14.83 -9.61 10.69
N ILE A 666 -14.98 -10.80 10.12
CA ILE A 666 -16.21 -11.25 9.47
C ILE A 666 -16.97 -12.12 10.46
N ILE A 667 -18.23 -11.79 10.73
CA ILE A 667 -19.07 -12.49 11.70
C ILE A 667 -20.42 -12.82 11.10
N THR A 668 -21.15 -13.69 11.78
CA THR A 668 -22.55 -14.00 11.48
C THR A 668 -23.37 -13.64 12.70
N ILE A 669 -24.33 -12.73 12.54
CA ILE A 669 -25.18 -12.25 13.62
C ILE A 669 -26.52 -13.00 13.55
N MET A 670 -26.91 -13.59 14.67
CA MET A 670 -28.25 -14.15 14.84
C MET A 670 -29.24 -12.99 15.05
N PRO A 671 -30.33 -12.90 14.28
CA PRO A 671 -31.28 -11.78 14.41
C PRO A 671 -31.83 -11.61 15.84
N GLN A 672 -31.91 -12.68 16.64
CA GLN A 672 -32.38 -12.61 18.03
C GLN A 672 -31.40 -11.89 18.97
N LYS A 673 -30.12 -11.79 18.62
CA LYS A 673 -29.10 -11.07 19.40
C LYS A 673 -29.08 -9.58 19.12
N ILE A 674 -29.88 -9.12 18.16
CA ILE A 674 -29.99 -7.71 17.81
C ILE A 674 -31.10 -7.07 18.67
N TYR A 675 -30.75 -6.03 19.40
CA TYR A 675 -31.67 -5.27 20.24
C TYR A 675 -31.59 -3.78 19.92
N ARG A 676 -32.49 -2.98 20.50
CA ARG A 676 -32.57 -1.53 20.25
C ARG A 676 -32.36 -0.74 21.52
N VAL A 677 -31.52 0.28 21.42
CA VAL A 677 -31.26 1.26 22.49
C VAL A 677 -31.35 2.65 21.87
N GLU A 678 -32.25 3.50 22.37
CA GLU A 678 -32.42 4.90 21.91
C GLU A 678 -32.61 5.05 20.38
N GLY A 679 -33.25 4.07 19.73
CA GLY A 679 -33.45 4.05 18.27
C GLY A 679 -32.23 3.64 17.45
N ASN A 680 -31.11 3.30 18.09
CA ASN A 680 -29.98 2.60 17.48
C ASN A 680 -30.18 1.09 17.57
N THR A 681 -29.74 0.37 16.54
CA THR A 681 -29.78 -1.09 16.52
C THR A 681 -28.41 -1.60 16.95
N MET A 682 -28.37 -2.42 17.99
CA MET A 682 -27.16 -2.86 18.69
C MET A 682 -27.12 -4.39 18.77
N PHE A 683 -25.94 -4.96 18.95
CA PHE A 683 -25.75 -6.37 19.32
C PHE A 683 -24.53 -6.48 20.25
N ASP A 684 -24.46 -7.54 21.06
CA ASP A 684 -23.32 -7.77 21.94
C ASP A 684 -22.16 -8.41 21.15
N TYR A 685 -21.00 -7.75 21.17
CA TYR A 685 -19.74 -8.21 20.59
C TYR A 685 -18.66 -8.22 21.67
N ASP A 686 -18.13 -9.40 22.01
CA ASP A 686 -17.17 -9.60 23.11
C ASP A 686 -17.65 -8.94 24.44
N ASP A 687 -18.94 -9.13 24.76
CA ASP A 687 -19.65 -8.57 25.93
C ASP A 687 -19.79 -7.02 25.96
N GLU A 688 -19.45 -6.34 24.87
CA GLU A 688 -19.68 -4.91 24.69
C GLU A 688 -20.79 -4.62 23.64
N PRO A 689 -21.68 -3.64 23.89
CA PRO A 689 -22.72 -3.27 22.95
C PRO A 689 -22.13 -2.56 21.73
N MET A 690 -22.29 -3.15 20.53
CA MET A 690 -21.83 -2.57 19.26
C MET A 690 -23.00 -2.23 18.34
N MET A 691 -22.93 -1.07 17.68
CA MET A 691 -23.96 -0.66 16.71
C MET A 691 -23.87 -1.49 15.43
N VAL A 692 -25.03 -1.94 14.94
CA VAL A 692 -25.18 -2.70 13.70
C VAL A 692 -26.19 -2.05 12.77
N LEU A 693 -25.82 -1.85 11.51
CA LEU A 693 -26.69 -1.31 10.47
C LEU A 693 -26.59 -2.14 9.19
N HIS A 694 -27.63 -2.14 8.38
CA HIS A 694 -27.52 -2.72 7.04
C HIS A 694 -26.71 -1.79 6.14
N MET A 695 -25.77 -2.34 5.38
CA MET A 695 -24.93 -1.54 4.51
C MET A 695 -25.75 -0.80 3.44
N SER A 696 -26.83 -1.42 2.94
CA SER A 696 -27.79 -0.76 2.02
C SER A 696 -28.42 0.50 2.60
N ASP A 697 -28.66 0.58 3.92
CA ASP A 697 -29.26 1.76 4.52
C ASP A 697 -28.29 2.95 4.42
N VAL A 698 -27.00 2.71 4.68
CA VAL A 698 -25.96 3.74 4.58
C VAL A 698 -25.66 4.13 3.14
N LEU A 699 -25.77 3.19 2.20
CA LEU A 699 -25.60 3.42 0.77
C LEU A 699 -26.88 3.92 0.08
N GLU A 700 -27.96 4.13 0.83
CA GLU A 700 -29.28 4.55 0.31
C GLU A 700 -29.79 3.66 -0.83
N ARG A 701 -29.49 2.35 -0.76
CA ARG A 701 -29.92 1.34 -1.73
C ARG A 701 -31.23 0.68 -1.26
N PRO A 702 -32.10 0.29 -2.20
CA PRO A 702 -33.21 -0.60 -1.86
C PRO A 702 -32.65 -1.91 -1.32
N ARG A 703 -33.25 -2.40 -0.24
CA ARG A 703 -33.01 -3.74 0.29
C ARG A 703 -34.34 -4.43 0.49
N ASP A 704 -34.34 -5.73 0.23
CA ASP A 704 -35.43 -6.61 0.59
C ASP A 704 -35.47 -6.78 2.12
N GLU A 705 -36.61 -7.22 2.64
CA GLU A 705 -36.73 -7.57 4.04
C GLU A 705 -35.80 -8.74 4.37
N LEU A 706 -35.12 -8.64 5.52
CA LEU A 706 -34.20 -9.67 5.98
C LEU A 706 -35.02 -10.92 6.33
N ARG A 707 -34.87 -11.98 5.52
CA ARG A 707 -35.60 -13.25 5.65
C ARG A 707 -34.74 -14.43 6.14
N GLU A 708 -33.50 -14.16 6.52
CA GLU A 708 -32.53 -15.20 6.89
C GLU A 708 -32.33 -15.30 8.41
N ASP A 709 -32.19 -16.55 8.89
CA ASP A 709 -31.94 -16.87 10.30
C ASP A 709 -30.49 -16.52 10.74
N ARG A 710 -29.62 -16.19 9.79
CA ARG A 710 -28.21 -15.88 10.01
C ARG A 710 -27.80 -14.72 9.11
N LEU A 711 -27.44 -13.59 9.69
CA LEU A 711 -27.12 -12.38 8.94
C LEU A 711 -25.60 -12.24 8.80
N PRO A 712 -25.04 -12.26 7.58
CA PRO A 712 -23.62 -12.00 7.38
C PRO A 712 -23.30 -10.54 7.75
N ALA A 713 -22.22 -10.32 8.50
CA ALA A 713 -21.82 -9.00 8.92
C ALA A 713 -20.31 -8.81 8.91
N ILE A 714 -19.87 -7.60 8.63
CA ILE A 714 -18.48 -7.17 8.79
C ILE A 714 -18.36 -6.25 9.99
N VAL A 715 -17.42 -6.57 10.88
CA VAL A 715 -16.96 -5.65 11.92
C VAL A 715 -15.85 -4.82 11.32
N VAL A 716 -16.08 -3.51 11.26
CA VAL A 716 -15.15 -2.56 10.68
C VAL A 716 -14.76 -1.50 11.70
N ALA A 717 -13.56 -0.96 11.52
CA ALA A 717 -13.03 0.12 12.33
C ALA A 717 -12.68 1.31 11.42
N GLY A 718 -13.17 2.51 11.77
CA GLY A 718 -12.84 3.76 11.09
C GLY A 718 -12.61 4.87 12.11
N GLY A 719 -11.40 5.46 12.09
CA GLY A 719 -10.94 6.31 13.18
C GLY A 719 -10.89 5.53 14.50
N GLU A 720 -11.57 6.05 15.53
CA GLU A 720 -11.67 5.46 16.87
C GLU A 720 -12.90 4.57 17.07
N ARG A 721 -13.81 4.51 16.08
CA ARG A 721 -15.12 3.86 16.26
C ARG A 721 -15.17 2.53 15.54
N ARG A 722 -15.82 1.57 16.18
CA ARG A 722 -16.16 0.26 15.62
C ARG A 722 -17.64 0.22 15.28
N MET A 723 -17.97 -0.44 14.19
CA MET A 723 -19.36 -0.66 13.78
C MET A 723 -19.47 -1.97 13.04
N ALA A 724 -20.61 -2.65 13.17
CA ALA A 724 -20.94 -3.78 12.32
C ALA A 724 -21.84 -3.33 11.17
N PHE A 725 -21.51 -3.77 9.95
CA PHE A 725 -22.38 -3.63 8.79
C PHE A 725 -22.89 -5.00 8.35
N LEU A 726 -24.20 -5.16 8.28
CA LEU A 726 -24.82 -6.31 7.62
C LEU A 726 -24.66 -6.18 6.11
N VAL A 727 -24.34 -7.29 5.47
CA VAL A 727 -24.20 -7.44 4.02
C VAL A 727 -25.01 -8.66 3.57
N ASP A 728 -25.31 -8.78 2.28
CA ASP A 728 -26.10 -9.92 1.81
C ASP A 728 -25.21 -11.16 1.62
N ASP A 729 -23.97 -10.97 1.16
CA ASP A 729 -23.03 -12.08 0.94
C ASP A 729 -21.57 -11.63 0.82
N PHE A 730 -20.65 -12.57 1.06
CA PHE A 730 -19.22 -12.43 0.83
C PHE A 730 -18.81 -13.20 -0.43
N VAL A 731 -18.22 -12.51 -1.40
CA VAL A 731 -17.88 -13.12 -2.70
C VAL A 731 -16.44 -13.65 -2.69
N SER A 732 -15.46 -12.79 -2.48
CA SER A 732 -14.03 -13.14 -2.52
C SER A 732 -13.14 -12.03 -1.94
N GLU A 733 -11.90 -12.38 -1.58
CA GLU A 733 -10.82 -11.40 -1.37
C GLU A 733 -10.08 -11.19 -2.70
N GLN A 734 -9.79 -9.94 -3.03
CA GLN A 734 -9.06 -9.62 -4.27
C GLN A 734 -8.20 -8.36 -4.11
N GLU A 735 -7.01 -8.38 -4.73
CA GLU A 735 -6.19 -7.18 -4.90
C GLU A 735 -6.70 -6.37 -6.10
N MET A 736 -6.90 -5.08 -5.90
CA MET A 736 -7.51 -4.18 -6.87
C MET A 736 -6.76 -2.88 -7.00
N VAL A 737 -6.70 -2.38 -8.24
CA VAL A 737 -6.18 -1.05 -8.54
C VAL A 737 -7.28 -0.03 -8.32
N VAL A 738 -7.03 0.93 -7.44
CA VAL A 738 -7.95 2.02 -7.12
C VAL A 738 -7.87 3.06 -8.23
N LYS A 739 -8.96 3.24 -8.98
CA LYS A 739 -9.09 4.33 -9.94
C LYS A 739 -9.90 5.47 -9.32
N PRO A 740 -9.38 6.72 -9.31
CA PRO A 740 -10.14 7.87 -8.86
C PRO A 740 -11.33 8.11 -9.80
N LEU A 741 -12.45 8.59 -9.25
CA LEU A 741 -13.71 8.79 -10.01
C LEU A 741 -13.68 10.01 -10.96
N GLY A 742 -12.54 10.69 -11.08
CA GLY A 742 -12.39 11.90 -11.91
C GLY A 742 -12.93 13.16 -11.25
N LYS A 743 -12.71 14.31 -11.91
CA LYS A 743 -13.07 15.65 -11.37
C LYS A 743 -14.59 15.87 -11.32
N GLN A 744 -15.35 15.16 -12.14
CA GLN A 744 -16.80 15.25 -12.25
C GLN A 744 -17.53 14.60 -11.06
N LEU A 745 -16.89 13.62 -10.41
CA LEU A 745 -17.42 12.89 -9.24
C LEU A 745 -16.59 13.23 -7.99
N HIS A 746 -16.37 14.52 -7.77
CA HIS A 746 -15.58 14.99 -6.64
C HIS A 746 -16.31 14.68 -5.33
N ARG A 747 -15.71 13.83 -4.49
CA ARG A 747 -16.16 13.54 -3.12
C ARG A 747 -17.56 12.93 -3.02
N VAL A 748 -17.79 11.84 -3.77
CA VAL A 748 -18.99 11.01 -3.60
C VAL A 748 -18.96 10.37 -2.22
N ARG A 749 -19.99 10.62 -1.42
CA ARG A 749 -20.14 10.11 -0.05
C ARG A 749 -20.04 8.58 -0.02
N ASN A 750 -19.40 8.04 1.01
CA ASN A 750 -19.18 6.63 1.26
C ASN A 750 -18.31 5.90 0.21
N VAL A 751 -17.72 6.62 -0.74
CA VAL A 751 -16.96 6.04 -1.84
C VAL A 751 -15.51 6.53 -1.83
N ALA A 752 -14.58 5.57 -1.84
CA ALA A 752 -13.15 5.84 -1.94
C ALA A 752 -12.65 5.90 -3.39
N GLY A 753 -13.28 5.13 -4.28
CA GLY A 753 -12.90 5.04 -5.69
C GLY A 753 -13.68 3.95 -6.41
N ALA A 754 -13.20 3.54 -7.57
CA ALA A 754 -13.74 2.40 -8.30
C ALA A 754 -12.63 1.51 -8.83
N THR A 755 -12.97 0.26 -9.14
CA THR A 755 -12.08 -0.67 -9.84
C THR A 755 -12.87 -1.51 -10.82
N LEU A 756 -12.19 -2.27 -11.67
CA LEU A 756 -12.81 -3.21 -12.60
C LEU A 756 -12.56 -4.63 -12.09
N LEU A 757 -13.65 -5.41 -11.96
CA LEU A 757 -13.55 -6.86 -11.77
C LEU A 757 -13.01 -7.51 -13.06
N GLY A 758 -12.63 -8.79 -12.98
CA GLY A 758 -12.21 -9.53 -14.17
C GLY A 758 -13.25 -9.68 -15.25
N THR A 759 -14.51 -9.66 -14.86
CA THR A 759 -15.64 -9.56 -15.80
C THR A 759 -15.61 -8.28 -16.65
N GLY A 760 -14.76 -7.30 -16.30
CA GLY A 760 -14.82 -5.95 -16.83
C GLY A 760 -15.94 -5.11 -16.21
N GLN A 761 -16.71 -5.65 -15.24
CA GLN A 761 -17.71 -4.85 -14.54
C GLN A 761 -17.03 -3.89 -13.56
N PRO A 762 -17.40 -2.59 -13.58
CA PRO A 762 -16.95 -1.65 -12.58
C PRO A 762 -17.63 -1.94 -11.25
N ILE A 763 -16.83 -1.96 -10.19
CA ILE A 763 -17.32 -2.00 -8.81
C ILE A 763 -16.78 -0.82 -8.03
N VAL A 764 -17.55 -0.38 -7.05
CA VAL A 764 -17.23 0.76 -6.22
C VAL A 764 -16.47 0.29 -4.97
N ILE A 765 -15.39 0.99 -4.66
CA ILE A 765 -14.61 0.79 -3.45
C ILE A 765 -15.18 1.71 -2.36
N LEU A 766 -15.60 1.13 -1.25
CA LEU A 766 -16.27 1.85 -0.16
C LEU A 766 -15.26 2.54 0.75
N ASN A 767 -15.60 3.76 1.19
CA ASN A 767 -14.88 4.49 2.22
C ASN A 767 -15.52 4.23 3.59
N ILE A 768 -14.95 3.29 4.35
CA ILE A 768 -15.50 2.84 5.63
C ILE A 768 -15.57 3.95 6.68
N THR A 769 -14.57 4.83 6.73
CA THR A 769 -14.57 5.98 7.65
C THR A 769 -15.76 6.90 7.37
N ASP A 770 -16.02 7.22 6.09
CA ASP A 770 -17.17 8.03 5.70
C ASP A 770 -18.51 7.30 5.93
N MET A 771 -18.55 5.97 5.75
CA MET A 771 -19.73 5.16 6.05
C MET A 771 -20.09 5.19 7.54
N ILE A 772 -19.11 5.06 8.43
CA ILE A 772 -19.31 5.17 9.89
C ILE A 772 -19.80 6.58 10.24
N LYS A 773 -19.18 7.63 9.70
CA LYS A 773 -19.65 9.02 9.89
C LYS A 773 -21.10 9.19 9.41
N SER A 774 -21.42 8.58 8.28
CA SER A 774 -22.73 8.66 7.67
C SER A 774 -23.82 7.96 8.47
N ALA A 775 -23.51 6.78 9.01
CA ALA A 775 -24.35 6.04 9.93
C ALA A 775 -24.65 6.83 11.23
N MET A 776 -23.65 7.54 11.76
CA MET A 776 -23.77 8.31 13.01
C MET A 776 -24.49 9.65 12.83
N GLY A 777 -24.32 10.33 11.69
CA GLY A 777 -24.80 11.70 11.46
C GLY A 777 -26.32 11.89 11.34
N GLY A 778 -27.14 10.89 11.71
CA GLY A 778 -28.61 10.98 11.75
C GLY A 778 -29.32 11.15 10.39
N ARG A 779 -28.58 11.23 9.29
CA ARG A 779 -29.09 11.47 7.92
C ARG A 779 -29.47 10.19 7.17
N VAL A 780 -29.20 9.02 7.75
CA VAL A 780 -29.55 7.73 7.15
C VAL A 780 -30.98 7.36 7.54
N THR A 781 -31.83 7.07 6.57
CA THR A 781 -33.18 6.54 6.81
C THR A 781 -33.04 5.15 7.42
N ARG A 782 -33.10 5.08 8.76
CA ARG A 782 -32.96 3.83 9.51
C ARG A 782 -34.23 3.01 9.32
N LYS A 783 -34.26 2.21 8.25
CA LYS A 783 -35.30 1.18 8.15
C LYS A 783 -35.12 0.25 9.33
N PRO A 784 -36.18 0.00 10.10
CA PRO A 784 -36.09 -0.97 11.16
C PRO A 784 -35.58 -2.30 10.59
N ILE A 785 -34.65 -2.95 11.29
CA ILE A 785 -34.41 -4.38 11.09
C ILE A 785 -35.67 -5.06 11.62
N VAL A 786 -36.76 -4.94 10.85
CA VAL A 786 -37.99 -5.68 11.04
C VAL A 786 -37.66 -7.01 10.43
N ILE A 787 -37.36 -7.96 11.31
CA ILE A 787 -37.73 -9.32 10.96
C ILE A 787 -39.25 -9.23 10.95
N GLU A 788 -39.88 -9.22 9.78
CA GLU A 788 -41.25 -9.70 9.72
C GLU A 788 -41.12 -11.11 10.27
N ARG A 789 -41.43 -11.27 11.56
CA ARG A 789 -41.94 -12.55 12.01
C ARG A 789 -43.15 -12.73 11.10
N LYS A 790 -43.00 -13.52 10.04
CA LYS A 790 -44.13 -14.35 9.62
C LYS A 790 -44.69 -14.84 10.95
N PRO A 791 -45.93 -14.45 11.33
CA PRO A 791 -46.51 -14.90 12.59
C PRO A 791 -46.36 -16.40 12.50
N GLU A 792 -45.48 -16.99 13.33
CA GLU A 792 -44.86 -18.30 13.09
C GLU A 792 -45.79 -19.08 12.18
N GLU A 793 -45.51 -19.06 10.86
CA GLU A 793 -46.10 -20.08 10.03
C GLU A 793 -45.51 -21.28 10.72
N GLU A 794 -46.36 -21.98 11.48
CA GLU A 794 -46.08 -23.24 12.12
C GLU A 794 -45.20 -23.94 11.10
N LYS A 795 -43.88 -23.94 11.30
CA LYS A 795 -43.03 -24.90 10.65
C LYS A 795 -43.55 -26.14 11.32
N GLU A 796 -44.53 -26.76 10.67
CA GLU A 796 -45.09 -28.04 11.05
C GLU A 796 -43.89 -28.85 11.47
N ALA A 797 -43.85 -29.21 12.76
CA ALA A 797 -42.73 -29.96 13.29
C ALA A 797 -42.51 -31.13 12.32
N PRO A 798 -41.26 -31.37 11.87
CA PRO A 798 -41.00 -32.45 10.92
C PRO A 798 -41.68 -33.72 11.45
N PRO A 799 -42.36 -34.49 10.58
CA PRO A 799 -43.14 -35.63 11.02
C PRO A 799 -42.28 -36.54 11.91
N PRO A 800 -42.73 -36.86 13.14
CA PRO A 800 -41.92 -37.62 14.09
C PRO A 800 -41.40 -38.91 13.48
N ARG A 801 -40.15 -39.25 13.84
CA ARG A 801 -39.45 -40.45 13.40
C ARG A 801 -39.71 -41.60 14.36
N ILE A 802 -40.42 -42.62 13.89
CA ILE A 802 -40.77 -43.81 14.66
C ILE A 802 -39.91 -45.00 14.20
N LEU A 803 -39.29 -45.68 15.15
CA LEU A 803 -38.60 -46.96 14.90
C LEU A 803 -39.55 -48.12 15.20
N VAL A 804 -39.83 -48.97 14.22
CA VAL A 804 -40.64 -50.18 14.37
C VAL A 804 -39.74 -51.41 14.38
N VAL A 805 -39.77 -52.19 15.45
CA VAL A 805 -38.94 -53.37 15.67
C VAL A 805 -39.84 -54.60 15.82
N ASP A 806 -39.87 -55.47 14.83
CA ASP A 806 -40.68 -56.69 14.85
C ASP A 806 -40.00 -57.73 13.94
N ASP A 807 -39.93 -58.99 14.35
CA ASP A 807 -39.23 -60.04 13.59
C ASP A 807 -40.08 -60.58 12.42
N SER A 808 -41.40 -60.37 12.49
CA SER A 808 -42.36 -60.73 11.46
C SER A 808 -42.45 -59.66 10.37
N ILE A 809 -41.94 -60.00 9.18
CA ILE A 809 -41.98 -59.14 7.99
C ILE A 809 -43.40 -58.62 7.72
N THR A 810 -44.42 -59.45 7.92
CA THR A 810 -45.83 -59.08 7.69
C THR A 810 -46.33 -58.05 8.70
N THR A 811 -46.04 -58.20 9.99
CA THR A 811 -46.47 -57.27 11.05
C THR A 811 -45.73 -55.94 10.93
N ARG A 812 -44.40 -56.00 10.76
CA ARG A 812 -43.55 -54.83 10.56
C ARG A 812 -43.95 -54.00 9.35
N THR A 813 -44.30 -54.64 8.23
CA THR A 813 -44.77 -53.94 7.02
C THR A 813 -46.14 -53.30 7.24
N LEU A 814 -47.04 -53.98 7.96
CA LEU A 814 -48.36 -53.45 8.31
C LEU A 814 -48.25 -52.21 9.21
N GLU A 815 -47.50 -52.31 10.31
CA GLU A 815 -47.26 -51.20 11.24
C GLU A 815 -46.60 -50.01 10.56
N ARG A 816 -45.56 -50.26 9.74
CA ARG A 816 -44.92 -49.22 8.93
C ARG A 816 -45.93 -48.52 8.01
N ASN A 817 -46.76 -49.27 7.30
CA ASN A 817 -47.73 -48.68 6.37
C ASN A 817 -48.84 -47.89 7.11
N ILE A 818 -49.27 -48.35 8.29
CA ILE A 818 -50.23 -47.63 9.15
C ILE A 818 -49.66 -46.29 9.59
N LEU A 819 -48.42 -46.29 10.10
CA LEU A 819 -47.77 -45.10 10.63
C LEU A 819 -47.35 -44.12 9.54
N MET A 820 -46.83 -44.60 8.41
CA MET A 820 -46.58 -43.77 7.23
C MET A 820 -47.87 -43.20 6.65
N GLY A 821 -48.95 -43.99 6.64
CA GLY A 821 -50.29 -43.55 6.21
C GLY A 821 -50.87 -42.47 7.13
N ALA A 822 -50.48 -42.46 8.41
CA ALA A 822 -50.80 -41.42 9.38
C ALA A 822 -49.82 -40.23 9.34
N GLY A 823 -48.84 -40.22 8.45
CA GLY A 823 -47.95 -39.09 8.21
C GLY A 823 -46.62 -39.11 8.96
N TYR A 824 -46.32 -40.14 9.74
CA TYR A 824 -45.04 -40.28 10.46
C TYR A 824 -43.91 -40.76 9.53
N GLN A 825 -42.66 -40.42 9.86
CA GLN A 825 -41.49 -41.05 9.24
C GLN A 825 -41.18 -42.36 9.98
N VAL A 826 -41.06 -43.47 9.26
CA VAL A 826 -40.91 -44.78 9.89
C VAL A 826 -39.68 -45.50 9.37
N MET A 827 -38.82 -45.93 10.29
CA MET A 827 -37.74 -46.88 10.00
C MET A 827 -38.06 -48.22 10.67
N THR A 828 -37.57 -49.31 10.09
CA THR A 828 -37.90 -50.65 10.55
C THR A 828 -36.64 -51.44 10.85
N ALA A 829 -36.63 -52.19 11.95
CA ALA A 829 -35.58 -53.13 12.32
C ALA A 829 -36.16 -54.56 12.46
N ASN A 830 -35.35 -55.57 12.14
CA ASN A 830 -35.75 -56.97 12.19
C ASN A 830 -35.64 -57.58 13.61
N ASP A 831 -34.84 -56.97 14.49
CA ASP A 831 -34.69 -57.38 15.89
C ASP A 831 -34.03 -56.28 16.73
N GLY A 832 -33.91 -56.52 18.04
CA GLY A 832 -33.37 -55.53 18.98
C GLY A 832 -31.89 -55.15 18.74
N VAL A 833 -31.08 -56.00 18.10
CA VAL A 833 -29.67 -55.66 17.80
C VAL A 833 -29.61 -54.61 16.68
N GLU A 834 -30.40 -54.80 15.63
CA GLU A 834 -30.52 -53.82 14.55
C GLU A 834 -31.16 -52.52 15.03
N ALA A 835 -32.13 -52.60 15.94
CA ALA A 835 -32.74 -51.43 16.56
C ALA A 835 -31.72 -50.58 17.34
N LEU A 836 -30.83 -51.20 18.12
CA LEU A 836 -29.77 -50.49 18.85
C LEU A 836 -28.78 -49.82 17.90
N ALA A 837 -28.36 -50.50 16.83
CA ALA A 837 -27.46 -49.91 15.83
C ALA A 837 -28.08 -48.69 15.13
N LEU A 838 -29.40 -48.71 14.91
CA LEU A 838 -30.13 -47.57 14.36
C LEU A 838 -30.24 -46.42 15.37
N LEU A 839 -30.51 -46.71 16.65
CA LEU A 839 -30.57 -45.69 17.71
C LEU A 839 -29.23 -44.97 17.95
N GLU A 840 -28.09 -45.59 17.61
CA GLU A 840 -26.78 -44.96 17.66
C GLU A 840 -26.48 -44.02 16.48
N THR A 841 -27.10 -44.26 15.33
CA THR A 841 -26.79 -43.55 14.08
C THR A 841 -27.86 -42.50 13.71
N GLU A 842 -29.09 -42.65 14.18
CA GLU A 842 -30.24 -41.82 13.82
C GLU A 842 -31.09 -41.43 15.04
N PRO A 843 -31.59 -40.19 15.13
CA PRO A 843 -32.52 -39.79 16.18
C PRO A 843 -33.94 -40.31 15.90
N PHE A 844 -34.61 -40.81 16.96
CA PHE A 844 -35.99 -41.28 16.94
C PHE A 844 -36.81 -40.63 18.05
N ASP A 845 -38.09 -40.36 17.77
CA ASP A 845 -39.03 -39.74 18.70
C ASP A 845 -39.89 -40.77 19.45
N LEU A 846 -40.02 -41.99 18.92
CA LEU A 846 -40.73 -43.11 19.56
C LEU A 846 -40.26 -44.46 19.01
N VAL A 847 -40.23 -45.49 19.85
CA VAL A 847 -39.95 -46.87 19.44
C VAL A 847 -41.19 -47.75 19.65
N VAL A 848 -41.61 -48.49 18.62
CA VAL A 848 -42.61 -49.54 18.70
C VAL A 848 -41.87 -50.87 18.57
N ALA A 849 -41.96 -51.75 19.57
CA ALA A 849 -41.21 -53.00 19.58
C ALA A 849 -42.07 -54.20 19.94
N ASP A 850 -41.93 -55.29 19.19
CA ASP A 850 -42.48 -56.59 19.58
C ASP A 850 -41.75 -57.13 20.81
N ILE A 851 -42.45 -57.90 21.64
CA ILE A 851 -41.85 -58.52 22.82
C ILE A 851 -41.01 -59.73 22.41
N GLU A 852 -41.56 -60.58 21.54
CA GLU A 852 -40.93 -61.83 21.15
C GLU A 852 -40.07 -61.60 19.90
N MET A 853 -38.77 -61.35 20.10
CA MET A 853 -37.83 -61.15 19.00
C MET A 853 -36.54 -61.95 19.23
N PRO A 854 -35.86 -62.42 18.17
CA PRO A 854 -34.60 -63.13 18.29
C PRO A 854 -33.46 -62.20 18.75
N ARG A 855 -32.45 -62.78 19.41
CA ARG A 855 -31.24 -62.13 19.95
C ARG A 855 -31.47 -61.18 21.12
N ILE A 856 -32.24 -60.11 20.91
CA ILE A 856 -32.62 -59.13 21.93
C ILE A 856 -34.13 -59.00 21.86
N ASN A 857 -34.80 -59.38 22.95
CA ASN A 857 -36.27 -59.30 23.04
C ASN A 857 -36.73 -57.87 23.38
N GLY A 858 -38.02 -57.59 23.26
CA GLY A 858 -38.56 -56.24 23.48
C GLY A 858 -38.33 -55.70 24.90
N PHE A 859 -38.29 -56.57 25.92
CA PHE A 859 -37.99 -56.13 27.29
C PHE A 859 -36.53 -55.74 27.46
N GLU A 860 -35.60 -56.53 26.92
CA GLU A 860 -34.17 -56.25 26.94
C GLU A 860 -33.83 -54.97 26.17
N LEU A 861 -34.51 -54.73 25.05
CA LEU A 861 -34.39 -53.49 24.28
C LEU A 861 -34.81 -52.27 25.11
N VAL A 862 -35.94 -52.35 25.83
CA VAL A 862 -36.40 -51.27 26.72
C VAL A 862 -35.40 -51.02 27.85
N GLU A 863 -34.88 -52.07 28.51
CA GLU A 863 -33.87 -51.92 29.56
C GLU A 863 -32.61 -51.20 29.03
N TRP A 864 -32.15 -51.57 27.83
CA TRP A 864 -31.01 -50.91 27.18
C TRP A 864 -31.29 -49.44 26.88
N ILE A 865 -32.47 -49.14 26.34
CA ILE A 865 -32.88 -47.76 26.04
C ILE A 865 -32.85 -46.92 27.32
N ARG A 866 -33.43 -47.42 28.42
CA ARG A 866 -33.52 -46.71 29.70
C ARG A 866 -32.17 -46.53 30.41
N GLN A 867 -31.20 -47.42 30.20
CA GLN A 867 -29.86 -47.28 30.76
C GLN A 867 -29.01 -46.19 30.07
N SER A 868 -29.41 -45.74 28.88
CA SER A 868 -28.69 -44.72 28.13
C SER A 868 -29.03 -43.30 28.58
N GLN A 869 -27.99 -42.48 28.75
CA GLN A 869 -28.15 -41.04 29.00
C GLN A 869 -28.65 -40.27 27.77
N VAL A 870 -28.52 -40.85 26.57
CA VAL A 870 -28.82 -40.17 25.30
C VAL A 870 -30.25 -40.44 24.84
N TYR A 871 -30.73 -41.69 24.95
CA TYR A 871 -32.04 -42.11 24.45
C TYR A 871 -32.99 -42.63 25.54
N GLY A 872 -32.60 -42.56 26.82
CA GLY A 872 -33.44 -43.01 27.94
C GLY A 872 -34.78 -42.29 28.10
N GLN A 873 -34.98 -41.15 27.44
CA GLN A 873 -36.24 -40.40 27.44
C GLN A 873 -37.16 -40.73 26.25
N ILE A 874 -36.72 -41.53 25.28
CA ILE A 874 -37.55 -41.88 24.11
C ILE A 874 -38.72 -42.78 24.57
N PRO A 875 -39.98 -42.46 24.25
CA PRO A 875 -41.11 -43.33 24.53
C PRO A 875 -41.00 -44.69 23.83
N VAL A 876 -41.26 -45.78 24.55
CA VAL A 876 -41.26 -47.15 24.01
C VAL A 876 -42.61 -47.82 24.21
N VAL A 877 -43.22 -48.25 23.11
CA VAL A 877 -44.51 -48.96 23.05
C VAL A 877 -44.24 -50.44 22.75
N LEU A 878 -44.58 -51.31 23.68
CA LEU A 878 -44.45 -52.76 23.47
C LEU A 878 -45.70 -53.34 22.84
N VAL A 879 -45.53 -54.13 21.79
CA VAL A 879 -46.60 -54.85 21.10
C VAL A 879 -46.46 -56.34 21.42
N THR A 880 -47.54 -57.03 21.80
CA THR A 880 -47.49 -58.46 22.19
C THR A 880 -48.56 -59.29 21.50
N SER A 881 -48.34 -60.58 21.29
CA SER A 881 -49.37 -61.55 20.90
C SER A 881 -50.11 -62.18 22.09
N LEU A 882 -49.67 -61.94 23.34
CA LEU A 882 -50.14 -62.66 24.54
C LEU A 882 -50.88 -61.76 25.54
N GLU A 883 -52.12 -62.11 25.89
CA GLU A 883 -52.96 -61.42 26.91
C GLU A 883 -52.55 -61.70 28.37
N SER A 884 -51.27 -62.00 28.65
CA SER A 884 -50.84 -62.34 30.00
C SER A 884 -50.63 -61.06 30.84
N LYS A 885 -51.29 -60.98 32.01
CA LYS A 885 -51.08 -59.89 32.99
C LYS A 885 -49.60 -59.78 33.42
N GLU A 886 -48.88 -60.90 33.42
CA GLU A 886 -47.47 -60.99 33.83
C GLU A 886 -46.53 -60.23 32.86
N HIS A 887 -46.78 -60.30 31.54
CA HIS A 887 -45.98 -59.55 30.56
C HIS A 887 -46.23 -58.04 30.63
N ARG A 888 -47.46 -57.62 30.93
CA ARG A 888 -47.79 -56.21 31.13
C ARG A 888 -47.12 -55.63 32.38
N GLU A 889 -47.17 -56.36 33.50
CA GLU A 889 -46.48 -55.95 34.74
C GLU A 889 -44.95 -55.90 34.55
N ARG A 890 -44.39 -56.85 33.79
CA ARG A 890 -42.96 -56.86 33.46
C ARG A 890 -42.57 -55.69 32.56
N GLY A 891 -43.37 -55.36 31.55
CA GLY A 891 -43.16 -54.19 30.67
C GLY A 891 -43.11 -52.87 31.42
N LEU A 892 -44.02 -52.67 32.39
CA LEU A 892 -44.02 -51.49 33.26
C LEU A 892 -42.78 -51.42 34.16
N LYS A 893 -42.30 -52.57 34.67
CA LYS A 893 -41.09 -52.61 35.52
C LYS A 893 -39.80 -52.27 34.78
N VAL A 894 -39.69 -52.67 33.51
CA VAL A 894 -38.52 -52.34 32.69
C VAL A 894 -38.55 -50.92 32.12
N GLY A 895 -39.69 -50.23 32.25
CA GLY A 895 -39.85 -48.82 31.90
C GLY A 895 -40.46 -48.57 30.51
N ALA A 896 -41.27 -49.49 29.98
CA ALA A 896 -42.05 -49.23 28.77
C ALA A 896 -43.22 -48.28 29.09
N ASP A 897 -43.51 -47.35 28.17
CA ASP A 897 -44.52 -46.30 28.39
C ASP A 897 -45.93 -46.78 28.03
N ALA A 898 -46.05 -47.67 27.05
CA ALA A 898 -47.35 -48.25 26.67
C ALA A 898 -47.25 -49.70 26.21
N TYR A 899 -48.41 -50.36 26.17
CA TYR A 899 -48.54 -51.78 25.87
C TYR A 899 -49.76 -52.02 24.98
N ILE A 900 -49.57 -52.72 23.86
CA ILE A 900 -50.62 -53.04 22.88
C ILE A 900 -50.69 -54.55 22.67
N VAL A 901 -51.90 -55.11 22.74
CA VAL A 901 -52.14 -56.53 22.46
C VAL A 901 -52.56 -56.72 20.99
N LYS A 902 -51.91 -57.65 20.28
CA LYS A 902 -52.13 -57.95 18.84
C LYS A 902 -53.48 -58.64 18.56
N SER A 903 -54.22 -59.11 19.58
CA SER A 903 -55.53 -59.77 19.44
C SER A 903 -56.63 -58.78 19.02
N GLY A 904 -56.65 -58.45 17.73
CA GLY A 904 -57.65 -57.59 17.10
C GLY A 904 -57.11 -56.26 16.60
N PHE A 905 -55.92 -56.26 15.98
CA PHE A 905 -55.17 -55.08 15.52
C PHE A 905 -56.03 -54.00 14.84
N GLU A 906 -56.61 -53.11 15.65
CA GLU A 906 -57.39 -51.96 15.20
C GLU A 906 -56.43 -50.82 14.92
N GLN A 907 -56.29 -50.45 13.65
CA GLN A 907 -55.44 -49.34 13.18
C GLN A 907 -55.63 -48.06 14.02
N ALA A 908 -56.85 -47.79 14.46
CA ALA A 908 -57.18 -46.64 15.29
C ALA A 908 -56.48 -46.70 16.67
N HIS A 909 -56.44 -47.88 17.30
CA HIS A 909 -55.88 -48.05 18.64
C HIS A 909 -54.36 -47.82 18.68
N LEU A 910 -53.61 -48.36 17.71
CA LEU A 910 -52.16 -48.12 17.60
C LEU A 910 -51.85 -46.63 17.44
N LEU A 911 -52.61 -45.93 16.59
CA LEU A 911 -52.42 -44.51 16.35
C LEU A 911 -52.81 -43.66 17.57
N ASP A 912 -53.87 -44.02 18.28
CA ASP A 912 -54.31 -43.31 19.48
C ASP A 912 -53.28 -43.43 20.62
N VAL A 913 -52.69 -44.61 20.81
CA VAL A 913 -51.62 -44.80 21.79
C VAL A 913 -50.38 -43.98 21.42
N ILE A 914 -49.96 -44.02 20.16
CA ILE A 914 -48.78 -43.26 19.70
C ILE A 914 -48.99 -41.75 19.82
N LYS A 915 -50.19 -41.25 19.52
CA LYS A 915 -50.54 -39.82 19.69
C LYS A 915 -50.52 -39.33 21.13
N GLN A 916 -50.68 -40.20 22.12
CA GLN A 916 -50.56 -39.81 23.54
C GLN A 916 -49.12 -39.43 23.89
N TYR A 917 -48.14 -40.01 23.20
CA TYR A 917 -46.72 -39.81 23.45
C TYR A 917 -46.04 -38.87 22.43
N LEU A 918 -46.65 -38.70 21.25
CA LEU A 918 -46.21 -37.76 20.24
C LEU A 918 -47.26 -36.65 20.08
N SER A 919 -46.97 -35.45 20.56
CA SER A 919 -47.82 -34.26 20.42
C SER A 919 -47.79 -33.72 18.97
N TRP A 920 -48.19 -34.54 18.00
CA TRP A 920 -48.16 -34.24 16.57
C TRP A 920 -49.42 -34.78 15.87
N GLU A 921 -50.14 -33.90 15.18
CA GLU A 921 -51.27 -34.25 14.31
C GLU A 921 -50.91 -34.04 12.84
N ALA A 922 -51.24 -35.02 12.00
CA ALA A 922 -50.99 -34.91 10.56
C ALA A 922 -51.85 -33.80 9.92
N PRO A 923 -51.28 -32.99 9.01
CA PRO A 923 -52.03 -31.94 8.34
C PRO A 923 -53.17 -32.53 7.50
N LYS A 924 -54.40 -32.08 7.75
CA LYS A 924 -55.58 -32.48 6.96
C LYS A 924 -55.34 -32.05 5.51
N LYS A 925 -55.19 -33.03 4.60
CA LYS A 925 -55.12 -32.77 3.15
C LYS A 925 -56.31 -31.91 2.73
N LYS A 926 -56.06 -30.65 2.39
CA LYS A 926 -57.03 -29.81 1.68
C LYS A 926 -57.36 -30.52 0.37
N LYS A 927 -58.64 -30.86 0.17
CA LYS A 927 -59.16 -31.33 -1.11
C LYS A 927 -59.14 -30.21 -2.14
#